data_AF-A0A8T6ENH9-F1
#
_entry.id   AF-A0A8T6ENH9-F1
#
_cell.length_a   1.000
_cell.length_b   1.000
_cell.length_c   1.000
_cell.angle_alpha   90.00
_cell.angle_beta   90.00
_cell.angle_gamma   90.00
#
_symmetry.space_group_name_H-M   'P 1'
#
loop_
_entity.id
_entity.type
_entity.pdbx_description
1 polymer ?
#
loop_
_entity_poly.entity_id
_entity_poly.type
_entity_poly.pdbx_seq_one_letter_code
_entity_poly.pdbx_strand_id
1 'polypeptide(L)'
;MRPPSLRPALLAALAALLLAAGLAPPSEASDDAAEGGMITTLLHPGWNMVGWVGPAAPTSELFEALPQLQTVGAWDASAGAYRYAWPGSNNDVPAVTPGMGLWLYLGGDRQLYWTRPGTSDGVVLRLGAGRHLVGVVADGAVKPPEDAEARAWRWDPLRQNYEPYRFGDATLRGGEALWVEAAAPFNLWQPGTEPPPFVFLGEVSDDSREPILTEYASIRRHLAEHFAVAIRGGLQYVGADIDAIRPLHIQFFRREPPDGFCGGSHEGIRLTIVRCATPPRGLLDYEYVSDLLLQIPGKGLAWREEPSLDPRGPGWLIKGARWYAVTSYREATPGREDQRRDLETAAKRIAVPLSHFEVSENRDGTTNNTERALGFFAVEWLAERAGNPAVFNYFKLMRTSDDWRETFETAFGLSVEDFYEQFAVARAEDPLPLPHLIDDLDEPVLVFVGDVPEDKAAAIRTEFEHIQQFFANRFEARATEFTMYVTPDRDSAISTFPERRFYACELSPLHGRLIVPLDQCGPRIQLEYMYVRALVGELSPLSLLRFTRVYVYTEDSRGPNWLTAGLEEYAAAAYRAAARGTDLAAGREWYVRRARTISHSLRNTATGSGGPVLTLGYLAADRLVERAGEPAVFEYYRKLLTSTSPAQAFRSAFGLTLEESYLEFEAYRAGLAAQ
;
A
#
# COMPACT_ATOMS: atom_id res chain seq x y z
N MET A 1 -39.86 26.06 8.78
CA MET A 1 -39.90 25.57 7.39
C MET A 1 -39.98 24.06 7.46
N ARG A 2 -41.02 23.44 6.89
CA ARG A 2 -41.13 21.96 6.86
C ARG A 2 -40.25 21.44 5.72
N PRO A 3 -39.48 20.36 5.92
CA PRO A 3 -38.70 19.76 4.83
C PRO A 3 -39.64 19.21 3.76
N PRO A 4 -39.25 19.27 2.47
CA PRO A 4 -40.05 18.71 1.39
C PRO A 4 -40.15 17.18 1.59
N SER A 5 -41.37 16.68 1.72
CA SER A 5 -41.66 15.26 1.79
C SER A 5 -41.14 14.58 0.52
N LEU A 6 -40.17 13.69 0.67
CA LEU A 6 -39.76 12.76 -0.37
C LEU A 6 -41.00 12.01 -0.88
N ARG A 7 -41.21 12.05 -2.20
CA ARG A 7 -42.40 11.49 -2.85
C ARG A 7 -42.42 9.96 -2.67
N PRO A 8 -43.54 9.36 -2.20
CA PRO A 8 -43.70 7.91 -2.04
C PRO A 8 -43.37 7.09 -3.29
N ALA A 9 -43.48 7.68 -4.48
CA ALA A 9 -43.14 7.04 -5.74
C ALA A 9 -41.65 6.71 -5.89
N LEU A 10 -40.75 7.51 -5.29
CA LEU A 10 -39.30 7.25 -5.35
C LEU A 10 -38.91 6.07 -4.44
N LEU A 11 -39.53 6.00 -3.26
CA LEU A 11 -39.38 4.87 -2.33
C LEU A 11 -39.96 3.57 -2.89
N ALA A 12 -41.08 3.64 -3.60
CA ALA A 12 -41.67 2.48 -4.27
C ALA A 12 -40.81 1.98 -5.45
N ALA A 13 -40.20 2.89 -6.22
CA ALA A 13 -39.29 2.53 -7.31
C ALA A 13 -37.98 1.91 -6.80
N LEU A 14 -37.41 2.44 -5.69
CA LEU A 14 -36.24 1.83 -5.04
C LEU A 14 -36.58 0.45 -4.43
N ALA A 15 -37.73 0.31 -3.78
CA ALA A 15 -38.16 -0.96 -3.21
C ALA A 15 -38.44 -2.03 -4.30
N ALA A 16 -38.99 -1.63 -5.45
CA ALA A 16 -39.22 -2.53 -6.58
C ALA A 16 -37.90 -2.98 -7.26
N LEU A 17 -36.90 -2.11 -7.35
CA LEU A 17 -35.55 -2.49 -7.82
C LEU A 17 -34.86 -3.45 -6.84
N LEU A 18 -35.06 -3.26 -5.53
CA LEU A 18 -34.46 -4.10 -4.48
C LEU A 18 -35.17 -5.46 -4.33
N LEU A 19 -36.47 -5.54 -4.58
CA LEU A 19 -37.22 -6.81 -4.55
C LEU A 19 -36.96 -7.68 -5.79
N ALA A 20 -36.62 -7.09 -6.94
CA ALA A 20 -36.22 -7.83 -8.13
C ALA A 20 -34.85 -8.52 -7.99
N ALA A 21 -33.98 -8.02 -7.10
CA ALA A 21 -32.66 -8.59 -6.83
C ALA A 21 -32.65 -9.67 -5.71
N GLY A 22 -33.74 -9.81 -4.95
CA GLY A 22 -33.74 -10.56 -3.68
C GLY A 22 -34.57 -11.85 -3.62
N LEU A 23 -35.15 -12.33 -4.73
CA LEU A 23 -36.07 -13.48 -4.73
C LEU A 23 -35.52 -14.77 -5.37
N ALA A 24 -34.21 -14.86 -5.64
CA ALA A 24 -33.60 -16.15 -5.91
C ALA A 24 -33.46 -16.92 -4.57
N PRO A 25 -34.00 -18.15 -4.43
CA PRO A 25 -33.79 -18.95 -3.23
C PRO A 25 -32.29 -19.20 -3.03
N PRO A 26 -31.81 -19.29 -1.78
CA PRO A 26 -30.41 -19.64 -1.51
C PRO A 26 -30.16 -21.03 -2.08
N SER A 27 -29.47 -21.08 -3.21
CA SER A 27 -28.90 -22.31 -3.75
C SER A 27 -28.03 -22.92 -2.67
N GLU A 28 -28.28 -24.19 -2.33
CA GLU A 28 -27.29 -25.02 -1.65
C GLU A 28 -25.95 -24.85 -2.39
N ALA A 29 -24.87 -24.71 -1.62
CA ALA A 29 -23.50 -24.48 -2.07
C ALA A 29 -23.25 -25.06 -3.46
N SER A 30 -23.40 -24.22 -4.48
CA SER A 30 -23.01 -24.57 -5.84
C SER A 30 -21.49 -24.65 -5.82
N ASP A 31 -20.94 -25.71 -6.41
CA ASP A 31 -19.61 -25.65 -6.98
C ASP A 31 -19.54 -24.35 -7.78
N ASP A 32 -18.82 -23.36 -7.25
CA ASP A 32 -18.44 -22.13 -7.94
C ASP A 32 -17.47 -22.54 -9.06
N ALA A 33 -17.98 -23.29 -10.03
CA ALA A 33 -17.40 -23.45 -11.34
C ALA A 33 -17.35 -22.03 -11.90
N ALA A 34 -16.19 -21.39 -11.71
CA ALA A 34 -15.91 -20.01 -12.05
C ALA A 34 -16.63 -19.66 -13.36
N GLU A 35 -17.47 -18.61 -13.33
CA GLU A 35 -18.14 -18.04 -14.51
C GLU A 35 -17.12 -17.42 -15.47
N GLY A 36 -16.16 -18.22 -15.93
CA GLY A 36 -15.26 -17.89 -17.01
C GLY A 36 -16.04 -17.90 -18.32
N GLY A 37 -15.88 -16.85 -19.13
CA GLY A 37 -16.47 -16.82 -20.46
C GLY A 37 -16.09 -18.06 -21.27
N MET A 38 -17.02 -18.60 -22.05
CA MET A 38 -16.76 -19.76 -22.90
C MET A 38 -15.96 -19.33 -24.14
N ILE A 39 -14.86 -20.03 -24.42
CA ILE A 39 -14.01 -19.81 -25.58
C ILE A 39 -14.29 -20.90 -26.61
N THR A 40 -14.60 -20.50 -27.84
CA THR A 40 -14.81 -21.42 -28.97
C THR A 40 -13.67 -21.29 -29.97
N THR A 41 -12.97 -22.40 -30.24
CA THR A 41 -11.90 -22.48 -31.25
C THR A 41 -12.34 -23.40 -32.39
N LEU A 42 -12.11 -22.98 -33.64
CA LEU A 42 -12.32 -23.83 -34.81
C LEU A 42 -11.05 -24.65 -35.07
N LEU A 43 -11.17 -25.97 -35.07
CA LEU A 43 -10.10 -26.91 -35.38
C LEU A 43 -10.29 -27.47 -36.80
N HIS A 44 -9.20 -27.57 -37.54
CA HIS A 44 -9.14 -28.13 -38.89
C HIS A 44 -8.54 -29.54 -38.87
N PRO A 45 -8.86 -30.41 -39.84
CA PRO A 45 -8.12 -31.66 -40.03
C PRO A 45 -6.61 -31.40 -40.16
N GLY A 46 -5.78 -32.23 -39.51
CA GLY A 46 -4.33 -32.04 -39.45
C GLY A 46 -3.87 -31.31 -38.18
N TRP A 47 -2.78 -30.55 -38.28
CA TRP A 47 -2.20 -29.85 -37.13
C TRP A 47 -2.90 -28.53 -36.84
N ASN A 48 -3.13 -28.27 -35.56
CA ASN A 48 -3.69 -27.04 -35.03
C ASN A 48 -2.82 -26.54 -33.88
N MET A 49 -2.58 -25.23 -33.82
CA MET A 49 -1.91 -24.58 -32.70
C MET A 49 -2.96 -23.91 -31.83
N VAL A 50 -3.11 -24.37 -30.59
CA VAL A 50 -4.22 -23.97 -29.72
C VAL A 50 -3.71 -23.59 -28.34
N GLY A 51 -4.21 -22.51 -27.77
CA GLY A 51 -3.90 -22.11 -26.41
C GLY A 51 -4.81 -22.80 -25.40
N TRP A 52 -4.23 -23.39 -24.35
CA TRP A 52 -5.00 -23.79 -23.19
C TRP A 52 -5.29 -22.57 -22.31
N VAL A 53 -6.57 -22.33 -22.07
CA VAL A 53 -7.08 -21.12 -21.39
C VAL A 53 -7.98 -21.47 -20.21
N GLY A 54 -8.31 -22.75 -20.05
CA GLY A 54 -9.12 -23.25 -18.93
C GLY A 54 -8.27 -23.58 -17.70
N PRO A 55 -8.89 -24.06 -16.60
CA PRO A 55 -8.18 -24.55 -15.43
C PRO A 55 -7.20 -25.68 -15.79
N ALA A 56 -6.24 -25.96 -14.91
CA ALA A 56 -5.33 -27.07 -15.15
C ALA A 56 -6.12 -28.39 -15.26
N ALA A 57 -5.84 -29.18 -16.31
CA ALA A 57 -6.57 -30.41 -16.59
C ALA A 57 -5.62 -31.51 -17.09
N PRO A 58 -5.85 -32.78 -16.74
CA PRO A 58 -5.10 -33.89 -17.31
C PRO A 58 -5.37 -34.00 -18.83
N THR A 59 -4.36 -34.40 -19.60
CA THR A 59 -4.47 -34.51 -21.06
C THR A 59 -5.53 -35.52 -21.51
N SER A 60 -5.91 -36.47 -20.65
CA SER A 60 -7.03 -37.41 -20.90
C SER A 60 -8.35 -36.70 -21.14
N GLU A 61 -8.65 -35.62 -20.42
CA GLU A 61 -9.88 -34.85 -20.60
C GLU A 61 -9.95 -34.19 -21.98
N LEU A 62 -8.80 -33.86 -22.59
CA LEU A 62 -8.77 -33.36 -23.97
C LEU A 62 -9.21 -34.41 -24.98
N PHE A 63 -8.76 -35.66 -24.81
CA PHE A 63 -9.13 -36.76 -25.69
C PHE A 63 -10.60 -37.17 -25.52
N GLU A 64 -11.12 -37.08 -24.30
CA GLU A 64 -12.54 -37.29 -24.02
C GLU A 64 -13.42 -36.20 -24.65
N ALA A 65 -13.00 -34.94 -24.53
CA ALA A 65 -13.71 -33.80 -25.12
C ALA A 65 -13.63 -33.76 -26.66
N LEU A 66 -12.56 -34.30 -27.24
CA LEU A 66 -12.28 -34.29 -28.68
C LEU A 66 -11.98 -35.71 -29.18
N PRO A 67 -12.98 -36.58 -29.42
CA PRO A 67 -12.74 -37.96 -29.83
C PRO A 67 -11.95 -38.15 -31.14
N GLN A 68 -11.90 -37.12 -31.99
CA GLN A 68 -11.11 -37.11 -33.23
C GLN A 68 -9.64 -36.73 -33.01
N LEU A 69 -9.25 -36.30 -31.81
CA LEU A 69 -7.90 -35.90 -31.45
C LEU A 69 -7.01 -37.14 -31.33
N GLN A 70 -5.95 -37.22 -32.14
CA GLN A 70 -5.05 -38.36 -32.15
C GLN A 70 -3.75 -38.10 -31.38
N THR A 71 -3.30 -36.85 -31.36
CA THR A 71 -2.03 -36.46 -30.74
C THR A 71 -2.17 -35.08 -30.10
N VAL A 72 -1.63 -34.94 -28.89
CA VAL A 72 -1.40 -33.66 -28.22
C VAL A 72 0.10 -33.48 -28.04
N GLY A 73 0.66 -32.41 -28.59
CA GLY A 73 2.03 -31.97 -28.34
C GLY A 73 2.05 -30.76 -27.41
N ALA A 74 2.94 -30.77 -26.42
CA ALA A 74 3.27 -29.59 -25.62
C ALA A 74 4.77 -29.30 -25.78
N TRP A 75 5.12 -28.04 -25.95
CA TRP A 75 6.52 -27.64 -26.08
C TRP A 75 7.20 -27.58 -24.71
N ASP A 76 8.25 -28.36 -24.51
CA ASP A 76 9.14 -28.25 -23.36
C ASP A 76 10.28 -27.31 -23.71
N ALA A 77 10.19 -26.06 -23.28
CA ALA A 77 11.18 -25.04 -23.57
C ALA A 77 12.55 -25.33 -22.96
N SER A 78 12.59 -26.06 -21.84
CA SER A 78 13.85 -26.43 -21.18
C SER A 78 14.59 -27.52 -21.96
N ALA A 79 13.85 -28.48 -22.52
CA ALA A 79 14.39 -29.52 -23.38
C ALA A 79 14.57 -29.09 -24.84
N GLY A 80 13.94 -27.98 -25.26
CA GLY A 80 13.91 -27.52 -26.65
C GLY A 80 13.23 -28.53 -27.57
N ALA A 81 12.22 -29.25 -27.07
CA ALA A 81 11.56 -30.35 -27.80
C ALA A 81 10.07 -30.46 -27.44
N TYR A 82 9.32 -31.10 -28.34
CA TYR A 82 7.92 -31.45 -28.06
C TYR A 82 7.83 -32.72 -27.21
N ARG A 83 6.94 -32.69 -26.22
CA ARG A 83 6.44 -33.86 -25.50
C ARG A 83 5.07 -34.21 -26.06
N TYR A 84 4.80 -35.50 -26.26
CA TYR A 84 3.57 -35.95 -26.91
C TYR A 84 2.73 -36.84 -26.00
N ALA A 85 1.42 -36.79 -26.23
CA ALA A 85 0.43 -37.64 -25.63
C ALA A 85 -0.50 -38.22 -26.71
N TRP A 86 -0.97 -39.44 -26.47
CA TRP A 86 -1.89 -40.17 -27.36
C TRP A 86 -3.04 -40.80 -26.55
N PRO A 87 -4.18 -41.08 -27.18
CA PRO A 87 -5.25 -41.83 -26.54
C PRO A 87 -4.76 -43.20 -26.02
N GLY A 88 -4.93 -43.47 -24.72
CA GLY A 88 -4.63 -44.78 -24.10
C GLY A 88 -3.15 -45.07 -23.81
N SER A 89 -2.24 -44.10 -23.93
CA SER A 89 -0.81 -44.26 -23.58
C SER A 89 -0.47 -43.66 -22.21
N ASN A 90 0.60 -44.13 -21.57
CA ASN A 90 1.27 -43.39 -20.50
C ASN A 90 1.94 -42.16 -21.14
N ASN A 91 1.30 -41.00 -20.97
CA ASN A 91 1.57 -39.79 -21.75
C ASN A 91 2.74 -38.97 -21.20
N ASP A 92 3.60 -38.44 -22.09
CA ASP A 92 4.67 -37.53 -21.69
C ASP A 92 4.13 -36.13 -21.34
N VAL A 93 2.88 -35.81 -21.67
CA VAL A 93 2.21 -34.58 -21.24
C VAL A 93 1.14 -34.96 -20.22
N PRO A 94 1.41 -34.90 -18.91
CA PRO A 94 0.46 -35.37 -17.90
C PRO A 94 -0.73 -34.42 -17.72
N ALA A 95 -0.50 -33.11 -17.83
CA ALA A 95 -1.52 -32.09 -17.68
C ALA A 95 -1.22 -30.85 -18.53
N VAL A 96 -2.28 -30.15 -18.90
CA VAL A 96 -2.24 -28.83 -19.55
C VAL A 96 -2.59 -27.75 -18.52
N THR A 97 -1.94 -26.59 -18.61
CA THR A 97 -2.09 -25.49 -17.64
C THR A 97 -2.40 -24.17 -18.35
N PRO A 98 -3.12 -23.22 -17.70
CA PRO A 98 -3.49 -21.95 -18.34
C PRO A 98 -2.29 -21.23 -18.97
N GLY A 99 -2.48 -20.77 -20.21
CA GLY A 99 -1.48 -20.10 -21.04
C GLY A 99 -0.46 -21.03 -21.72
N MET A 100 -0.52 -22.35 -21.51
CA MET A 100 0.26 -23.31 -22.30
C MET A 100 -0.25 -23.35 -23.74
N GLY A 101 0.66 -23.27 -24.72
CA GLY A 101 0.30 -23.53 -26.11
C GLY A 101 0.45 -25.02 -26.45
N LEU A 102 -0.50 -25.54 -27.21
CA LEU A 102 -0.65 -26.94 -27.57
C LEU A 102 -0.59 -27.13 -29.08
N TRP A 103 -0.05 -28.27 -29.50
CA TRP A 103 0.04 -28.71 -30.89
C TRP A 103 -0.86 -29.94 -31.08
N LEU A 104 -2.06 -29.74 -31.62
CA LEU A 104 -3.12 -30.75 -31.69
C LEU A 104 -3.20 -31.36 -33.08
N TYR A 105 -3.13 -32.69 -33.20
CA TYR A 105 -3.40 -33.38 -34.47
C TYR A 105 -4.82 -33.95 -34.47
N LEU A 106 -5.68 -33.37 -35.31
CA LEU A 106 -7.06 -33.80 -35.49
C LEU A 106 -7.16 -34.75 -36.69
N GLY A 107 -7.66 -35.95 -36.46
CA GLY A 107 -7.99 -36.90 -37.52
C GLY A 107 -9.31 -36.57 -38.24
N GLY A 108 -9.60 -37.33 -39.29
CA GLY A 108 -10.82 -37.16 -40.10
C GLY A 108 -10.71 -36.08 -41.18
N ASP A 109 -11.84 -35.71 -41.77
CA ASP A 109 -11.95 -34.78 -42.91
C ASP A 109 -12.84 -33.55 -42.61
N ARG A 110 -13.34 -33.42 -41.38
CA ARG A 110 -14.27 -32.35 -40.97
C ARG A 110 -13.63 -31.42 -39.95
N GLN A 111 -13.99 -30.14 -40.05
CA GLN A 111 -13.68 -29.15 -39.03
C GLN A 111 -14.52 -29.41 -37.76
N LEU A 112 -13.99 -28.99 -36.61
CA LEU A 112 -14.61 -29.18 -35.30
C LEU A 112 -14.61 -27.87 -34.52
N TYR A 113 -15.75 -27.45 -34.00
CA TYR A 113 -15.84 -26.34 -33.06
C TYR A 113 -15.64 -26.87 -31.65
N TRP A 114 -14.57 -26.43 -31.00
CA TRP A 114 -14.25 -26.81 -29.64
C TRP A 114 -14.54 -25.67 -28.68
N THR A 115 -15.56 -25.83 -27.85
CA THR A 115 -15.95 -24.86 -26.82
C THR A 115 -15.45 -25.34 -25.46
N ARG A 116 -14.81 -24.46 -24.70
CA ARG A 116 -14.29 -24.76 -23.36
C ARG A 116 -14.36 -23.53 -22.44
N PRO A 117 -14.35 -23.71 -21.11
CA PRO A 117 -14.23 -22.59 -20.19
C PRO A 117 -12.92 -21.82 -20.42
N GLY A 118 -13.01 -20.50 -20.48
CA GLY A 118 -11.85 -19.61 -20.46
C GLY A 118 -11.56 -19.09 -19.05
N THR A 119 -10.33 -18.71 -18.79
CA THR A 119 -9.96 -17.99 -17.57
C THR A 119 -10.45 -16.54 -17.65
N SER A 120 -11.21 -16.10 -16.63
CA SER A 120 -11.48 -14.67 -16.42
C SER A 120 -10.24 -13.94 -15.92
N ASP A 121 -9.34 -14.67 -15.25
CA ASP A 121 -8.09 -14.14 -14.72
C ASP A 121 -7.06 -14.01 -15.84
N GLY A 122 -6.23 -12.97 -15.76
CA GLY A 122 -5.05 -12.89 -16.61
C GLY A 122 -4.03 -13.96 -16.24
N VAL A 123 -3.11 -14.25 -17.16
CA VAL A 123 -1.98 -15.14 -16.88
C VAL A 123 -0.68 -14.36 -17.05
N VAL A 124 0.33 -14.74 -16.26
CA VAL A 124 1.71 -14.34 -16.51
C VAL A 124 2.51 -15.59 -16.85
N LEU A 125 3.13 -15.58 -18.02
CA LEU A 125 3.99 -16.65 -18.49
C LEU A 125 5.44 -16.22 -18.40
N ARG A 126 6.24 -16.97 -17.64
CA ARG A 126 7.69 -16.74 -17.58
C ARG A 126 8.36 -17.45 -18.75
N LEU A 127 8.83 -16.67 -19.72
CA LEU A 127 9.50 -17.17 -20.91
C LEU A 127 11.02 -17.05 -20.71
N GLY A 128 11.74 -18.15 -20.91
CA GLY A 128 13.21 -18.13 -20.99
C GLY A 128 13.69 -17.59 -22.35
N ALA A 129 15.00 -17.55 -22.58
CA ALA A 129 15.52 -17.30 -23.93
C ALA A 129 15.17 -18.47 -24.87
N GLY A 130 15.01 -18.20 -26.16
CA GLY A 130 14.65 -19.18 -27.17
C GLY A 130 13.14 -19.27 -27.43
N ARG A 131 12.70 -20.41 -27.95
CA ARG A 131 11.32 -20.58 -28.45
C ARG A 131 10.38 -21.12 -27.39
N HIS A 132 9.17 -20.58 -27.36
CA HIS A 132 8.07 -20.95 -26.48
C HIS A 132 6.77 -21.05 -27.26
N LEU A 133 5.96 -22.05 -26.95
CA LEU A 133 4.61 -22.18 -27.48
C LEU A 133 3.62 -21.68 -26.43
N VAL A 134 3.01 -20.52 -26.66
CA VAL A 134 2.15 -19.83 -25.68
C VAL A 134 0.70 -19.81 -26.14
N GLY A 135 -0.22 -20.06 -25.22
CA GLY A 135 -1.65 -19.90 -25.44
C GLY A 135 -2.08 -18.46 -25.22
N VAL A 136 -2.99 -17.96 -26.05
CA VAL A 136 -3.60 -16.62 -25.97
C VAL A 136 -4.83 -16.68 -25.06
N VAL A 137 -4.81 -16.04 -23.89
CA VAL A 137 -5.94 -16.13 -22.93
C VAL A 137 -7.09 -15.18 -23.22
N ALA A 138 -6.82 -14.05 -23.89
CA ALA A 138 -7.84 -13.09 -24.29
C ALA A 138 -7.44 -12.37 -25.58
N ASP A 139 -8.42 -11.76 -26.23
CA ASP A 139 -8.22 -11.07 -27.51
C ASP A 139 -7.21 -9.92 -27.36
N GLY A 140 -6.23 -9.87 -28.26
CA GLY A 140 -5.18 -8.84 -28.25
C GLY A 140 -4.25 -8.86 -27.02
N ALA A 141 -4.27 -9.92 -26.21
CA ALA A 141 -3.59 -9.98 -24.92
C ALA A 141 -2.06 -10.15 -24.99
N VAL A 142 -1.50 -10.46 -26.15
CA VAL A 142 -0.06 -10.76 -26.27
C VAL A 142 0.72 -9.50 -26.67
N LYS A 143 1.31 -8.86 -25.66
CA LYS A 143 2.24 -7.73 -25.81
C LYS A 143 3.46 -7.97 -24.92
N PRO A 144 4.60 -8.43 -25.47
CA PRO A 144 5.83 -8.53 -24.70
C PRO A 144 6.34 -7.13 -24.35
N PRO A 145 7.19 -7.01 -23.31
CA PRO A 145 7.96 -5.79 -23.05
C PRO A 145 8.73 -5.33 -24.29
N GLU A 146 8.86 -4.01 -24.47
CA GLU A 146 9.51 -3.44 -25.66
C GLU A 146 10.98 -3.86 -25.80
N ASP A 147 11.65 -4.13 -24.69
CA ASP A 147 13.05 -4.56 -24.58
C ASP A 147 13.26 -6.08 -24.74
N ALA A 148 12.19 -6.88 -24.84
CA ALA A 148 12.30 -8.34 -24.93
C ALA A 148 12.86 -8.84 -26.28
N GLU A 149 12.93 -7.96 -27.30
CA GLU A 149 13.29 -8.27 -28.69
C GLU A 149 12.59 -9.53 -29.26
N ALA A 150 11.37 -9.78 -28.79
CA ALA A 150 10.64 -11.00 -29.09
C ALA A 150 10.16 -11.01 -30.56
N ARG A 151 10.11 -12.21 -31.14
CA ARG A 151 9.48 -12.47 -32.44
C ARG A 151 8.37 -13.48 -32.25
N ALA A 152 7.32 -13.39 -33.06
CA ALA A 152 6.23 -14.33 -32.99
C ALA A 152 5.81 -14.86 -34.35
N TRP A 153 5.26 -16.07 -34.33
CA TRP A 153 4.63 -16.71 -35.48
C TRP A 153 3.30 -17.34 -35.04
N ARG A 154 2.29 -17.17 -35.90
CA ARG A 154 1.02 -17.88 -35.78
C ARG A 154 1.00 -19.05 -36.75
N TRP A 155 0.15 -20.03 -36.47
CA TRP A 155 -0.08 -21.17 -37.35
C TRP A 155 -1.34 -20.92 -38.16
N ASP A 156 -1.26 -21.05 -39.48
CA ASP A 156 -2.43 -21.09 -40.35
C ASP A 156 -2.88 -22.56 -40.47
N PRO A 157 -3.97 -22.99 -39.80
CA PRO A 157 -4.43 -24.37 -39.85
C PRO A 157 -5.03 -24.76 -41.21
N LEU A 158 -5.40 -23.81 -42.06
CA LEU A 158 -5.86 -24.12 -43.42
C LEU A 158 -4.69 -24.40 -44.37
N ARG A 159 -3.62 -23.60 -44.26
CA ARG A 159 -2.42 -23.75 -45.10
C ARG A 159 -1.37 -24.70 -44.52
N GLN A 160 -1.52 -25.07 -43.25
CA GLN A 160 -0.57 -25.90 -42.49
C GLN A 160 0.85 -25.30 -42.54
N ASN A 161 0.97 -23.98 -42.33
CA ASN A 161 2.24 -23.27 -42.30
C ASN A 161 2.29 -22.17 -41.23
N TYR A 162 3.51 -21.73 -40.90
CA TYR A 162 3.71 -20.61 -39.99
C TYR A 162 3.69 -19.28 -40.74
N GLU A 163 3.04 -18.29 -40.15
CA GLU A 163 3.02 -16.91 -40.61
C GLU A 163 3.63 -16.00 -39.53
N PRO A 164 4.51 -15.05 -39.88
CA PRO A 164 5.00 -14.07 -38.93
C PRO A 164 3.85 -13.29 -38.29
N TYR A 165 3.92 -13.10 -36.98
CA TYR A 165 2.94 -12.33 -36.20
C TYR A 165 3.60 -11.09 -35.62
N ARG A 166 2.89 -9.95 -35.71
CA ARG A 166 3.31 -8.68 -35.10
C ARG A 166 2.53 -8.48 -33.81
N PHE A 167 3.24 -8.33 -32.69
CA PHE A 167 2.60 -8.07 -31.40
C PHE A 167 1.70 -6.83 -31.43
N GLY A 168 0.57 -6.91 -30.71
CA GLY A 168 -0.46 -5.88 -30.68
C GLY A 168 -1.41 -5.86 -31.88
N ASP A 169 -1.25 -6.74 -32.86
CA ASP A 169 -2.26 -6.91 -33.90
C ASP A 169 -3.55 -7.52 -33.32
N ALA A 170 -4.70 -6.92 -33.59
CA ALA A 170 -5.99 -7.31 -33.00
C ALA A 170 -6.56 -8.63 -33.57
N THR A 171 -5.77 -9.33 -34.39
CA THR A 171 -6.21 -10.54 -35.09
C THR A 171 -6.21 -11.79 -34.22
N LEU A 172 -5.54 -11.78 -33.05
CA LEU A 172 -5.52 -12.93 -32.15
C LEU A 172 -6.71 -12.98 -31.22
N ARG A 173 -7.32 -14.16 -31.16
CA ARG A 173 -8.46 -14.46 -30.30
C ARG A 173 -8.05 -15.31 -29.10
N GLY A 174 -8.79 -15.17 -28.01
CA GLY A 174 -8.73 -16.09 -26.88
C GLY A 174 -8.84 -17.55 -27.34
N GLY A 175 -7.95 -18.40 -26.84
CA GLY A 175 -7.85 -19.81 -27.19
C GLY A 175 -6.95 -20.13 -28.38
N GLU A 176 -6.45 -19.14 -29.13
CA GLU A 176 -5.39 -19.37 -30.12
C GLU A 176 -4.03 -19.56 -29.43
N ALA A 177 -2.99 -19.91 -30.18
CA ALA A 177 -1.63 -19.98 -29.67
C ALA A 177 -0.64 -19.30 -30.63
N LEU A 178 0.54 -19.01 -30.09
CA LEU A 178 1.66 -18.36 -30.77
C LEU A 178 2.95 -19.10 -30.45
N TRP A 179 3.82 -19.19 -31.45
CA TRP A 179 5.24 -19.31 -31.17
C TRP A 179 5.79 -17.94 -30.81
N VAL A 180 6.53 -17.87 -29.71
CA VAL A 180 7.28 -16.70 -29.28
C VAL A 180 8.74 -17.10 -29.16
N GLU A 181 9.62 -16.43 -29.90
CA GLU A 181 11.07 -16.55 -29.73
C GLU A 181 11.58 -15.31 -29.01
N ALA A 182 12.14 -15.52 -27.83
CA ALA A 182 12.64 -14.49 -26.94
C ALA A 182 14.17 -14.42 -26.98
N ALA A 183 14.72 -13.21 -27.12
CA ALA A 183 16.18 -13.03 -27.06
C ALA A 183 16.72 -13.18 -25.63
N ALA A 184 15.95 -12.72 -24.64
CA ALA A 184 16.25 -12.81 -23.22
C ALA A 184 15.02 -13.29 -22.44
N PRO A 185 15.18 -13.81 -21.20
CA PRO A 185 14.04 -14.17 -20.37
C PRO A 185 13.17 -12.96 -20.03
N PHE A 186 11.84 -13.12 -20.07
CA PHE A 186 10.89 -12.08 -19.66
C PHE A 186 9.57 -12.67 -19.17
N ASN A 187 8.75 -11.84 -18.51
CA ASN A 187 7.39 -12.19 -18.10
C ASN A 187 6.39 -11.67 -19.15
N LEU A 188 5.70 -12.59 -19.84
CA LEU A 188 4.62 -12.26 -20.76
C LEU A 188 3.31 -12.19 -19.98
N TRP A 189 2.86 -10.97 -19.69
CA TRP A 189 1.52 -10.76 -19.15
C TRP A 189 0.48 -10.83 -20.27
N GLN A 190 -0.58 -11.60 -20.03
CA GLN A 190 -1.77 -11.60 -20.85
C GLN A 190 -2.97 -11.24 -19.97
N PRO A 191 -3.61 -10.07 -20.19
CA PRO A 191 -4.82 -9.72 -19.45
C PRO A 191 -5.89 -10.79 -19.68
N GLY A 192 -6.65 -11.09 -18.63
CA GLY A 192 -7.83 -11.95 -18.73
C GLY A 192 -8.92 -11.30 -19.57
N THR A 193 -10.01 -12.04 -19.78
CA THR A 193 -11.07 -11.66 -20.71
C THR A 193 -11.93 -10.48 -20.24
N GLU A 194 -11.91 -10.13 -18.95
CA GLU A 194 -12.70 -9.01 -18.42
C GLU A 194 -11.82 -7.94 -17.75
N PRO A 195 -11.92 -6.66 -18.18
CA PRO A 195 -11.46 -5.57 -17.34
C PRO A 195 -12.29 -5.59 -16.05
N PRO A 196 -11.70 -5.26 -14.88
CA PRO A 196 -12.49 -5.15 -13.68
C PRO A 196 -13.56 -4.07 -13.89
N PRO A 197 -14.80 -4.35 -13.49
CA PRO A 197 -15.88 -3.39 -13.65
C PRO A 197 -15.59 -2.15 -12.81
N PHE A 198 -15.40 -1.01 -13.47
CA PHE A 198 -15.43 0.31 -12.84
C PHE A 198 -16.85 0.86 -12.91
N VAL A 199 -17.41 1.18 -11.75
CA VAL A 199 -18.70 1.86 -11.63
C VAL A 199 -18.45 3.26 -11.09
N PHE A 200 -18.52 4.25 -11.97
CA PHE A 200 -18.40 5.65 -11.57
C PHE A 200 -19.74 6.15 -11.01
N LEU A 201 -19.74 6.66 -9.78
CA LEU A 201 -20.93 7.13 -9.08
C LEU A 201 -20.97 8.65 -9.02
N GLY A 202 -22.12 9.23 -9.35
CA GLY A 202 -22.27 10.68 -9.50
C GLY A 202 -21.63 11.21 -10.78
N GLU A 203 -21.43 12.53 -10.84
CA GLU A 203 -20.87 13.21 -12.02
C GLU A 203 -19.34 13.19 -12.00
N VAL A 204 -18.75 12.03 -12.34
CA VAL A 204 -17.30 11.93 -12.59
C VAL A 204 -17.01 12.28 -14.05
N SER A 205 -16.28 13.37 -14.30
CA SER A 205 -15.91 13.80 -15.66
C SER A 205 -14.99 12.80 -16.37
N ASP A 206 -15.04 12.76 -17.70
CA ASP A 206 -14.15 11.89 -18.49
C ASP A 206 -12.66 12.24 -18.27
N ASP A 207 -12.36 13.54 -18.07
CA ASP A 207 -11.03 14.02 -17.68
C ASP A 207 -10.52 13.41 -16.37
N SER A 208 -11.41 12.93 -15.50
CA SER A 208 -11.06 12.21 -14.27
C SER A 208 -11.08 10.70 -14.45
N ARG A 209 -11.97 10.16 -15.30
CA ARG A 209 -12.09 8.71 -15.55
C ARG A 209 -10.88 8.15 -16.26
N GLU A 210 -10.45 8.81 -17.34
CA GLU A 210 -9.38 8.29 -18.19
C GLU A 210 -8.05 8.15 -17.42
N PRO A 211 -7.59 9.14 -16.62
CA PRO A 211 -6.40 8.97 -15.80
C PRO A 211 -6.51 7.85 -14.75
N ILE A 212 -7.71 7.63 -14.18
CA ILE A 212 -7.95 6.55 -13.20
C ILE A 212 -7.82 5.19 -13.87
N LEU A 213 -8.47 5.00 -15.03
CA LEU A 213 -8.39 3.76 -15.80
C LEU A 213 -6.97 3.50 -16.31
N THR A 214 -6.28 4.54 -16.76
CA THR A 214 -4.88 4.48 -17.22
C THR A 214 -3.94 4.09 -16.07
N GLU A 215 -4.03 4.76 -14.91
CA GLU A 215 -3.24 4.45 -13.73
C GLU A 215 -3.45 3.00 -13.29
N TYR A 216 -4.70 2.54 -13.26
CA TYR A 216 -5.04 1.18 -12.89
C TYR A 216 -4.46 0.14 -13.87
N ALA A 217 -4.51 0.42 -15.18
CA ALA A 217 -3.87 -0.43 -16.18
C ALA A 217 -2.35 -0.49 -16.02
N SER A 218 -1.71 0.63 -15.65
CA SER A 218 -0.27 0.71 -15.35
C SER A 218 0.09 -0.11 -14.11
N ILE A 219 -0.68 -0.01 -13.02
CA ILE A 219 -0.49 -0.82 -11.80
C ILE A 219 -0.55 -2.32 -12.13
N ARG A 220 -1.58 -2.76 -12.88
CA ARG A 220 -1.72 -4.17 -13.27
C ARG A 220 -0.53 -4.66 -14.06
N ARG A 221 -0.08 -3.87 -15.03
CA ARG A 221 1.06 -4.20 -15.88
C ARG A 221 2.33 -4.32 -15.05
N HIS A 222 2.63 -3.33 -14.20
CA HIS A 222 3.79 -3.35 -13.32
C HIS A 222 3.80 -4.60 -12.45
N LEU A 223 2.68 -4.94 -11.82
CA LEU A 223 2.61 -6.11 -10.95
C LEU A 223 2.75 -7.43 -11.74
N ALA A 224 2.21 -7.49 -12.94
CA ALA A 224 2.39 -8.66 -13.79
C ALA A 224 3.84 -8.82 -14.26
N GLU A 225 4.49 -7.75 -14.69
CA GLU A 225 5.87 -7.77 -15.20
C GLU A 225 6.88 -7.98 -14.08
N HIS A 226 6.74 -7.24 -12.98
CA HIS A 226 7.72 -7.22 -11.89
C HIS A 226 7.53 -8.36 -10.89
N PHE A 227 6.29 -8.73 -10.60
CA PHE A 227 5.94 -9.72 -9.57
C PHE A 227 5.37 -11.02 -10.13
N ALA A 228 5.27 -11.16 -11.46
CA ALA A 228 4.70 -12.32 -12.13
C ALA A 228 3.27 -12.69 -11.65
N VAL A 229 2.48 -11.69 -11.29
CA VAL A 229 1.13 -11.89 -10.76
C VAL A 229 0.07 -11.17 -11.58
N ALA A 230 -0.94 -11.91 -12.00
CA ALA A 230 -2.12 -11.39 -12.65
C ALA A 230 -3.36 -11.95 -11.93
N ILE A 231 -4.22 -11.04 -11.48
CA ILE A 231 -5.51 -11.38 -10.89
C ILE A 231 -6.61 -10.57 -11.56
N ARG A 232 -7.86 -11.07 -11.48
CA ARG A 232 -9.03 -10.26 -11.77
C ARG A 232 -9.14 -9.18 -10.70
N GLY A 233 -9.22 -7.92 -11.08
CA GLY A 233 -9.48 -6.87 -10.10
C GLY A 233 -10.87 -7.04 -9.47
N GLY A 234 -11.03 -6.63 -8.22
CA GLY A 234 -12.36 -6.52 -7.61
C GLY A 234 -13.25 -5.51 -8.32
N LEU A 235 -14.54 -5.50 -7.99
CA LEU A 235 -15.49 -4.48 -8.46
C LEU A 235 -15.13 -3.12 -7.82
N GLN A 236 -14.85 -2.12 -8.66
CA GLN A 236 -14.39 -0.80 -8.23
C GLN A 236 -15.51 0.24 -8.38
N TYR A 237 -16.02 0.75 -7.27
CA TYR A 237 -16.90 1.92 -7.25
C TYR A 237 -16.08 3.19 -6.99
N VAL A 238 -16.17 4.14 -7.92
CA VAL A 238 -15.44 5.41 -7.84
C VAL A 238 -16.45 6.56 -7.81
N GLY A 239 -16.68 7.15 -6.64
CA GLY A 239 -17.62 8.27 -6.51
C GLY A 239 -16.97 9.64 -6.71
N ALA A 240 -17.72 10.58 -7.28
CA ALA A 240 -17.28 11.97 -7.43
C ALA A 240 -16.90 12.61 -6.08
N ASP A 241 -17.63 12.25 -5.03
CA ASP A 241 -17.44 12.71 -3.65
C ASP A 241 -17.90 11.66 -2.63
N ILE A 242 -17.91 12.05 -1.35
CA ILE A 242 -18.33 11.20 -0.25
C ILE A 242 -19.83 10.85 -0.29
N ASP A 243 -20.67 11.75 -0.77
CA ASP A 243 -22.12 11.55 -0.78
C ASP A 243 -22.53 10.56 -1.88
N ALA A 244 -21.82 10.56 -3.01
CA ALA A 244 -22.00 9.58 -4.07
C ALA A 244 -21.74 8.13 -3.61
N ILE A 245 -20.78 7.90 -2.71
CA ILE A 245 -20.43 6.56 -2.21
C ILE A 245 -21.13 6.18 -0.90
N ARG A 246 -21.65 7.15 -0.14
CA ARG A 246 -22.22 6.95 1.20
C ARG A 246 -23.23 5.80 1.28
N PRO A 247 -24.19 5.65 0.35
CA PRO A 247 -25.16 4.55 0.41
C PRO A 247 -24.49 3.16 0.35
N LEU A 248 -23.50 3.00 -0.54
CA LEU A 248 -22.75 1.74 -0.67
C LEU A 248 -21.86 1.51 0.55
N HIS A 249 -21.22 2.55 1.08
CA HIS A 249 -20.41 2.40 2.29
C HIS A 249 -21.26 1.92 3.47
N ILE A 250 -22.45 2.49 3.69
CA ILE A 250 -23.38 2.05 4.73
C ILE A 250 -23.82 0.61 4.46
N GLN A 251 -24.14 0.27 3.22
CA GLN A 251 -24.57 -1.08 2.84
C GLN A 251 -23.50 -2.13 3.14
N PHE A 252 -22.27 -1.92 2.66
CA PHE A 252 -21.20 -2.91 2.77
C PHE A 252 -20.50 -2.89 4.13
N PHE A 253 -20.22 -1.72 4.70
CA PHE A 253 -19.48 -1.60 5.97
C PHE A 253 -20.37 -1.50 7.20
N ARG A 254 -21.70 -1.42 7.02
CA ARG A 254 -22.70 -1.30 8.10
C ARG A 254 -22.47 -0.11 9.03
N ARG A 255 -21.90 0.98 8.50
CA ARG A 255 -21.62 2.24 9.21
C ARG A 255 -21.50 3.42 8.25
N GLU A 256 -21.74 4.63 8.75
CA GLU A 256 -21.45 5.86 7.99
C GLU A 256 -19.96 5.90 7.59
N PRO A 257 -19.63 6.40 6.39
CA PRO A 257 -18.24 6.66 6.07
C PRO A 257 -17.72 7.75 7.01
N PRO A 258 -16.54 7.56 7.60
CA PRO A 258 -16.03 8.50 8.58
C PRO A 258 -15.53 9.78 7.86
N ASP A 259 -15.47 10.91 8.57
CA ASP A 259 -15.02 12.18 7.98
C ASP A 259 -13.65 12.00 7.31
N GLY A 260 -13.52 12.46 6.06
CA GLY A 260 -12.26 12.33 5.32
C GLY A 260 -12.01 10.97 4.67
N PHE A 261 -12.99 10.07 4.66
CA PHE A 261 -12.92 8.82 3.89
C PHE A 261 -12.40 9.07 2.46
N CYS A 262 -11.40 8.31 2.06
CA CYS A 262 -10.79 8.37 0.72
C CYS A 262 -10.99 7.08 -0.07
N GLY A 263 -11.03 5.94 0.62
CA GLY A 263 -11.27 4.65 0.02
C GLY A 263 -11.27 3.53 1.06
N GLY A 264 -11.75 2.37 0.65
CA GLY A 264 -11.74 1.16 1.45
C GLY A 264 -12.30 -0.04 0.70
N SER A 265 -12.05 -1.22 1.25
CA SER A 265 -12.45 -2.49 0.66
C SER A 265 -13.19 -3.40 1.61
N HIS A 266 -14.17 -4.11 1.06
CA HIS A 266 -14.94 -5.11 1.77
C HIS A 266 -15.39 -6.20 0.78
N GLU A 267 -15.11 -7.46 1.08
CA GLU A 267 -15.65 -8.62 0.33
C GLU A 267 -15.44 -8.52 -1.21
N GLY A 268 -14.26 -8.10 -1.65
CA GLY A 268 -13.95 -7.95 -3.09
C GLY A 268 -14.59 -6.72 -3.77
N ILE A 269 -15.31 -5.90 -3.01
CA ILE A 269 -15.84 -4.61 -3.43
C ILE A 269 -14.96 -3.49 -2.90
N ARG A 270 -14.67 -2.52 -3.77
CA ARG A 270 -13.83 -1.36 -3.46
C ARG A 270 -14.63 -0.09 -3.65
N LEU A 271 -14.56 0.79 -2.67
CA LEU A 271 -15.16 2.12 -2.71
C LEU A 271 -14.01 3.13 -2.64
N THR A 272 -13.91 4.03 -3.62
CA THR A 272 -12.93 5.12 -3.63
C THR A 272 -13.62 6.42 -4.06
N ILE A 273 -13.10 7.57 -3.64
CA ILE A 273 -13.53 8.86 -4.17
C ILE A 273 -12.51 9.43 -5.16
N VAL A 274 -12.97 10.10 -6.22
CA VAL A 274 -12.15 10.60 -7.34
C VAL A 274 -10.94 11.40 -6.87
N ARG A 275 -11.12 12.31 -5.89
CA ARG A 275 -10.03 13.14 -5.34
C ARG A 275 -8.88 12.33 -4.73
N CYS A 276 -9.13 11.07 -4.34
CA CYS A 276 -8.13 10.16 -3.79
C CYS A 276 -7.73 9.06 -4.78
N ALA A 277 -8.40 8.94 -5.93
CA ALA A 277 -8.05 8.01 -7.01
C ALA A 277 -7.16 8.65 -8.08
N THR A 278 -7.20 9.99 -8.22
CA THR A 278 -6.51 10.70 -9.31
C THR A 278 -4.99 10.80 -9.05
N PRO A 279 -4.12 10.46 -10.03
CA PRO A 279 -2.68 10.69 -9.94
C PRO A 279 -2.32 12.16 -9.63
N PRO A 280 -1.18 12.44 -8.96
CA PRO A 280 -0.17 11.49 -8.51
C PRO A 280 -0.43 10.89 -7.12
N ARG A 281 -1.60 11.15 -6.52
CA ARG A 281 -1.92 10.74 -5.14
C ARG A 281 -2.81 9.51 -5.04
N GLY A 282 -3.10 8.88 -6.18
CA GLY A 282 -4.06 7.79 -6.29
C GLY A 282 -3.77 6.66 -5.29
N LEU A 283 -4.80 6.24 -4.54
CA LEU A 283 -4.77 5.05 -3.68
C LEU A 283 -4.92 3.74 -4.46
N LEU A 284 -5.07 3.81 -5.78
CA LEU A 284 -5.39 2.65 -6.63
C LEU A 284 -4.32 1.56 -6.52
N ASP A 285 -3.05 1.94 -6.37
CA ASP A 285 -1.93 1.00 -6.19
C ASP A 285 -2.09 0.20 -4.89
N TYR A 286 -2.30 0.90 -3.78
CA TYR A 286 -2.48 0.33 -2.45
C TYR A 286 -3.71 -0.59 -2.38
N GLU A 287 -4.81 -0.14 -2.95
CA GLU A 287 -6.07 -0.88 -2.96
C GLU A 287 -5.97 -2.12 -3.86
N TYR A 288 -5.34 -2.01 -5.05
CA TYR A 288 -5.14 -3.15 -5.93
C TYR A 288 -4.24 -4.22 -5.31
N VAL A 289 -3.12 -3.84 -4.71
CA VAL A 289 -2.25 -4.80 -4.01
C VAL A 289 -2.99 -5.42 -2.81
N SER A 290 -3.86 -4.66 -2.15
CA SER A 290 -4.72 -5.21 -1.10
C SER A 290 -5.71 -6.24 -1.64
N ASP A 291 -6.27 -6.06 -2.84
CA ASP A 291 -7.14 -7.07 -3.49
C ASP A 291 -6.38 -8.34 -3.77
N LEU A 292 -5.16 -8.18 -4.27
CA LEU A 292 -4.28 -9.29 -4.59
C LEU A 292 -3.97 -10.15 -3.36
N LEU A 293 -3.75 -9.51 -2.21
CA LEU A 293 -3.56 -10.21 -0.95
C LEU A 293 -4.85 -10.78 -0.34
N LEU A 294 -6.04 -10.27 -0.73
CA LEU A 294 -7.34 -10.74 -0.23
C LEU A 294 -7.93 -11.88 -1.08
N GLN A 295 -7.52 -12.04 -2.33
CA GLN A 295 -7.96 -13.13 -3.20
C GLN A 295 -7.31 -14.49 -2.90
N ILE A 296 -6.49 -14.55 -1.85
CA ILE A 296 -5.96 -15.77 -1.28
C ILE A 296 -7.09 -16.40 -0.45
N PRO A 297 -7.68 -17.54 -0.87
CA PRO A 297 -8.75 -18.19 -0.14
C PRO A 297 -8.24 -18.66 1.23
N GLY A 298 -8.91 -18.21 2.29
CA GLY A 298 -8.55 -18.52 3.66
C GLY A 298 -9.37 -17.65 4.61
N LYS A 299 -10.54 -18.16 5.03
CA LYS A 299 -11.47 -17.60 6.03
C LYS A 299 -11.35 -16.08 6.22
N GLY A 300 -11.69 -15.33 5.17
CA GLY A 300 -12.03 -13.93 5.33
C GLY A 300 -13.20 -13.81 6.32
N LEU A 301 -13.15 -12.78 7.16
CA LEU A 301 -14.25 -12.31 8.02
C LEU A 301 -14.34 -12.87 9.46
N ALA A 302 -13.23 -12.83 10.22
CA ALA A 302 -13.32 -12.73 11.69
C ALA A 302 -12.15 -11.92 12.30
N TRP A 303 -11.82 -10.79 11.67
CA TRP A 303 -10.66 -9.96 12.05
C TRP A 303 -10.83 -9.11 13.31
N ARG A 304 -11.96 -9.17 14.02
CA ARG A 304 -12.36 -8.10 14.93
C ARG A 304 -12.29 -8.40 16.43
N GLU A 305 -12.04 -9.62 16.88
CA GLU A 305 -12.27 -9.93 18.31
C GLU A 305 -11.08 -10.54 19.07
N GLU A 306 -10.17 -11.29 18.43
CA GLU A 306 -9.01 -11.91 19.11
C GLU A 306 -7.70 -11.75 18.32
N PRO A 307 -6.56 -11.46 18.99
CA PRO A 307 -5.24 -11.54 18.37
C PRO A 307 -4.98 -12.97 17.89
N SER A 308 -5.09 -13.20 16.60
CA SER A 308 -4.77 -14.48 15.97
C SER A 308 -3.77 -14.26 14.84
N LEU A 309 -2.92 -15.26 14.63
CA LEU A 309 -2.13 -15.35 13.42
C LEU A 309 -3.08 -15.32 12.21
N ASP A 310 -2.76 -14.50 11.20
CA ASP A 310 -3.50 -14.55 9.94
C ASP A 310 -3.29 -15.97 9.37
N PRO A 311 -4.34 -16.67 8.92
CA PRO A 311 -4.15 -17.92 8.19
C PRO A 311 -3.22 -17.76 6.98
N ARG A 312 -3.04 -16.54 6.46
CA ARG A 312 -2.13 -16.21 5.35
C ARG A 312 -0.68 -15.95 5.78
N GLY A 313 -0.35 -16.03 7.07
CA GLY A 313 0.99 -15.81 7.61
C GLY A 313 1.13 -14.63 8.58
N PRO A 314 2.35 -14.18 8.87
CA PRO A 314 2.58 -13.14 9.86
C PRO A 314 2.16 -11.76 9.35
N GLY A 315 1.69 -10.89 10.25
CA GLY A 315 1.19 -9.56 9.90
C GLY A 315 2.23 -8.70 9.17
N TRP A 316 3.50 -8.80 9.57
CA TRP A 316 4.61 -8.10 8.94
C TRP A 316 4.80 -8.49 7.47
N LEU A 317 4.58 -9.76 7.08
CA LEU A 317 4.78 -10.23 5.71
C LEU A 317 3.67 -9.69 4.80
N ILE A 318 2.43 -9.71 5.28
CA ILE A 318 1.26 -9.21 4.53
C ILE A 318 1.35 -7.70 4.34
N LYS A 319 1.64 -6.95 5.42
CA LYS A 319 1.78 -5.49 5.34
C LYS A 319 3.04 -5.12 4.56
N GLY A 320 4.14 -5.83 4.80
CA GLY A 320 5.41 -5.66 4.11
C GLY A 320 5.28 -5.82 2.60
N ALA A 321 4.71 -6.93 2.13
CA ALA A 321 4.50 -7.20 0.72
C ALA A 321 3.61 -6.16 0.06
N ARG A 322 2.60 -5.66 0.78
CA ARG A 322 1.76 -4.57 0.30
C ARG A 322 2.57 -3.32 0.03
N TRP A 323 3.35 -2.89 1.02
CA TRP A 323 4.15 -1.66 0.90
C TRP A 323 5.29 -1.83 -0.08
N TYR A 324 5.90 -3.01 -0.15
CA TYR A 324 6.96 -3.32 -1.10
C TYR A 324 6.45 -3.17 -2.54
N ALA A 325 5.33 -3.79 -2.88
CA ALA A 325 4.74 -3.71 -4.21
C ALA A 325 4.28 -2.28 -4.58
N VAL A 326 3.66 -1.56 -3.63
CA VAL A 326 3.26 -0.16 -3.83
C VAL A 326 4.46 0.73 -4.06
N THR A 327 5.50 0.63 -3.23
CA THR A 327 6.72 1.44 -3.38
C THR A 327 7.43 1.10 -4.69
N SER A 328 7.59 -0.17 -5.03
CA SER A 328 8.18 -0.62 -6.32
C SER A 328 7.46 -0.01 -7.53
N TYR A 329 6.12 0.01 -7.53
CA TYR A 329 5.33 0.67 -8.58
C TYR A 329 5.57 2.18 -8.63
N ARG A 330 5.62 2.82 -7.46
CA ARG A 330 5.85 4.26 -7.35
C ARG A 330 7.23 4.65 -7.85
N GLU A 331 8.28 3.89 -7.55
CA GLU A 331 9.64 4.16 -8.04
C GLU A 331 9.77 4.00 -9.56
N ALA A 332 9.01 3.07 -10.16
CA ALA A 332 8.92 2.96 -11.61
C ALA A 332 8.19 4.16 -12.26
N THR A 333 7.56 5.02 -11.45
CA THR A 333 6.86 6.23 -11.88
C THR A 333 7.71 7.47 -11.54
N PRO A 334 8.13 8.28 -12.52
CA PRO A 334 9.02 9.43 -12.27
C PRO A 334 8.54 10.38 -11.16
N GLY A 335 9.45 10.78 -10.26
CA GLY A 335 9.21 11.78 -9.21
C GLY A 335 8.57 11.23 -7.93
N ARG A 336 8.81 9.95 -7.61
CA ARG A 336 8.32 9.29 -6.38
C ARG A 336 9.40 8.41 -5.69
N GLU A 337 10.67 8.71 -5.89
CA GLU A 337 11.79 7.85 -5.46
C GLU A 337 12.02 7.80 -3.93
N ASP A 338 11.49 8.75 -3.14
CA ASP A 338 11.92 8.90 -1.74
C ASP A 338 11.30 7.90 -0.75
N GLN A 339 10.18 7.27 -1.12
CA GLN A 339 9.39 6.45 -0.20
C GLN A 339 10.12 5.20 0.31
N ARG A 340 10.91 4.55 -0.55
CA ARG A 340 11.70 3.36 -0.18
C ARG A 340 12.71 3.69 0.89
N ARG A 341 13.49 4.75 0.66
CA ARG A 341 14.52 5.23 1.59
C ARG A 341 13.92 5.51 2.98
N ASP A 342 12.77 6.16 3.03
CA ASP A 342 12.11 6.49 4.30
C ASP A 342 11.70 5.24 5.09
N LEU A 343 11.19 4.22 4.38
CA LEU A 343 10.82 2.93 4.98
C LEU A 343 12.07 2.15 5.45
N GLU A 344 13.13 2.11 4.64
CA GLU A 344 14.41 1.47 4.99
C GLU A 344 15.05 2.14 6.21
N THR A 345 15.20 3.47 6.21
CA THR A 345 15.78 4.23 7.32
C THR A 345 14.95 4.05 8.60
N ALA A 346 13.62 4.08 8.50
CA ALA A 346 12.75 3.80 9.64
C ALA A 346 12.95 2.37 10.16
N ALA A 347 13.01 1.36 9.27
CA ALA A 347 13.19 -0.04 9.63
C ALA A 347 14.51 -0.28 10.39
N LYS A 348 15.62 0.29 9.93
CA LYS A 348 16.95 0.15 10.56
C LYS A 348 17.02 0.76 11.97
N ARG A 349 16.21 1.79 12.25
CA ARG A 349 16.18 2.49 13.56
C ARG A 349 15.26 1.84 14.60
N ILE A 350 14.36 0.97 14.16
CA ILE A 350 13.45 0.26 15.07
C ILE A 350 14.19 -0.91 15.72
N ALA A 351 14.29 -0.89 17.06
CA ALA A 351 14.96 -1.96 17.80
C ALA A 351 14.07 -3.21 18.00
N VAL A 352 12.75 -3.06 17.93
CA VAL A 352 11.78 -4.16 18.07
C VAL A 352 12.09 -5.27 17.06
N PRO A 353 12.23 -6.54 17.46
CA PRO A 353 12.50 -7.64 16.53
C PRO A 353 11.30 -7.88 15.61
N LEU A 354 11.56 -8.27 14.34
CA LEU A 354 10.50 -8.53 13.36
C LEU A 354 9.52 -9.63 13.82
N SER A 355 10.03 -10.67 14.50
CA SER A 355 9.24 -11.79 15.04
C SER A 355 8.16 -11.36 16.04
N HIS A 356 8.28 -10.17 16.63
CA HIS A 356 7.21 -9.60 17.45
C HIS A 356 5.91 -9.41 16.67
N PHE A 357 5.99 -9.22 15.36
CA PHE A 357 4.85 -8.98 14.47
C PHE A 357 4.35 -10.24 13.75
N GLU A 358 4.69 -11.44 14.26
CA GLU A 358 4.06 -12.68 13.78
C GLU A 358 2.56 -12.69 14.02
N VAL A 359 2.15 -12.32 15.24
CA VAL A 359 0.74 -12.18 15.60
C VAL A 359 0.39 -10.70 15.54
N SER A 360 -0.54 -10.32 14.67
CA SER A 360 -0.99 -8.93 14.64
C SER A 360 -1.91 -8.67 15.82
N GLU A 361 -1.44 -7.92 16.82
CA GLU A 361 -2.26 -7.50 17.96
C GLU A 361 -3.32 -6.44 17.60
N ASN A 362 -3.37 -6.00 16.32
CA ASN A 362 -4.21 -4.89 15.88
C ASN A 362 -5.70 -5.26 15.80
N ARG A 363 -6.36 -5.30 16.97
CA ARG A 363 -7.83 -5.38 17.13
C ARG A 363 -8.59 -4.30 16.38
N ASP A 364 -7.99 -3.12 16.17
CA ASP A 364 -8.72 -1.93 15.71
C ASP A 364 -8.52 -1.61 14.22
N GLY A 365 -7.82 -2.48 13.46
CA GLY A 365 -7.53 -2.23 12.04
C GLY A 365 -6.64 -1.00 11.78
N THR A 366 -6.07 -0.42 12.84
CA THR A 366 -5.11 0.67 12.74
C THR A 366 -3.79 0.11 12.26
N THR A 367 -3.10 0.82 11.38
CA THR A 367 -1.85 0.35 10.79
C THR A 367 -0.70 0.67 11.72
N ASN A 368 -0.05 -0.34 12.30
CA ASN A 368 1.21 -0.15 13.01
C ASN A 368 2.31 0.23 12.00
N ASN A 369 2.79 1.48 12.05
CA ASN A 369 3.84 1.97 11.16
C ASN A 369 5.19 1.25 11.40
N THR A 370 5.44 0.77 12.61
CA THR A 370 6.62 -0.02 12.96
C THR A 370 6.63 -1.34 12.19
N GLU A 371 5.52 -2.08 12.26
CA GLU A 371 5.31 -3.33 11.52
C GLU A 371 5.38 -3.10 10.01
N ARG A 372 4.89 -1.95 9.53
CA ARG A 372 4.97 -1.56 8.12
C ARG A 372 6.42 -1.37 7.67
N ALA A 373 7.21 -0.57 8.40
CA ALA A 373 8.58 -0.28 8.01
C ALA A 373 9.44 -1.54 8.03
N LEU A 374 9.37 -2.27 9.16
CA LEU A 374 10.09 -3.52 9.31
C LEU A 374 9.62 -4.57 8.30
N GLY A 375 8.31 -4.70 8.10
CA GLY A 375 7.75 -5.61 7.11
C GLY A 375 8.17 -5.25 5.68
N PHE A 376 8.18 -3.96 5.32
CA PHE A 376 8.67 -3.50 4.01
C PHE A 376 10.11 -3.94 3.80
N PHE A 377 11.00 -3.59 4.73
CA PHE A 377 12.44 -3.88 4.61
C PHE A 377 12.71 -5.39 4.64
N ALA A 378 11.95 -6.14 5.44
CA ALA A 378 11.97 -7.59 5.47
C ALA A 378 11.60 -8.22 4.11
N VAL A 379 10.53 -7.75 3.48
CA VAL A 379 10.09 -8.28 2.19
C VAL A 379 11.01 -7.86 1.05
N GLU A 380 11.56 -6.66 1.11
CA GLU A 380 12.60 -6.22 0.18
C GLU A 380 13.83 -7.13 0.25
N TRP A 381 14.34 -7.40 1.46
CA TRP A 381 15.44 -8.33 1.67
C TRP A 381 15.14 -9.74 1.11
N LEU A 382 13.91 -10.24 1.31
CA LEU A 382 13.46 -11.52 0.75
C LEU A 382 13.40 -11.47 -0.79
N ALA A 383 12.92 -10.37 -1.36
CA ALA A 383 12.80 -10.18 -2.80
C ALA A 383 14.17 -10.08 -3.48
N GLU A 384 15.17 -9.45 -2.85
CA GLU A 384 16.54 -9.42 -3.35
C GLU A 384 17.17 -10.82 -3.44
N ARG A 385 16.81 -11.71 -2.51
CA ARG A 385 17.34 -13.08 -2.44
C ARG A 385 16.60 -14.06 -3.36
N ALA A 386 15.27 -14.06 -3.31
CA ALA A 386 14.42 -15.04 -4.00
C ALA A 386 13.82 -14.51 -5.31
N GLY A 387 13.99 -13.22 -5.60
CA GLY A 387 13.36 -12.51 -6.71
C GLY A 387 11.96 -12.00 -6.36
N ASN A 388 11.56 -10.89 -6.97
CA ASN A 388 10.24 -10.28 -6.79
C ASN A 388 9.05 -11.26 -6.93
N PRO A 389 9.04 -12.21 -7.89
CA PRO A 389 7.94 -13.18 -8.00
C PRO A 389 7.72 -14.03 -6.74
N ALA A 390 8.76 -14.28 -5.94
CA ALA A 390 8.64 -15.10 -4.72
C ALA A 390 7.65 -14.51 -3.71
N VAL A 391 7.60 -13.17 -3.62
CA VAL A 391 6.72 -12.43 -2.69
C VAL A 391 5.26 -12.82 -2.89
N PHE A 392 4.77 -12.86 -4.13
CA PHE A 392 3.39 -13.24 -4.42
C PHE A 392 3.21 -14.72 -4.73
N ASN A 393 4.28 -15.45 -5.05
CA ASN A 393 4.23 -16.91 -5.09
C ASN A 393 3.93 -17.51 -3.71
N TYR A 394 4.49 -16.94 -2.63
CA TYR A 394 4.12 -17.29 -1.25
C TYR A 394 2.60 -17.27 -1.05
N PHE A 395 1.98 -16.13 -1.37
CA PHE A 395 0.55 -15.93 -1.25
C PHE A 395 -0.27 -16.85 -2.16
N LYS A 396 0.25 -17.23 -3.33
CA LYS A 396 -0.37 -18.22 -4.22
C LYS A 396 -0.34 -19.63 -3.62
N LEU A 397 0.78 -20.02 -3.02
CA LEU A 397 0.94 -21.33 -2.37
C LEU A 397 0.05 -21.46 -1.12
N MET A 398 -0.13 -20.36 -0.38
CA MET A 398 -1.06 -20.30 0.76
C MET A 398 -2.52 -20.59 0.39
N ARG A 399 -2.90 -20.57 -0.90
CA ARG A 399 -4.25 -20.95 -1.34
C ARG A 399 -4.55 -22.45 -1.14
N THR A 400 -3.50 -23.26 -1.08
CA THR A 400 -3.59 -24.73 -0.98
C THR A 400 -2.88 -25.29 0.24
N SER A 401 -2.31 -24.43 1.09
CA SER A 401 -1.56 -24.79 2.29
C SER A 401 -2.16 -24.11 3.52
N ASP A 402 -2.16 -24.80 4.65
CA ASP A 402 -2.48 -24.27 5.98
C ASP A 402 -1.21 -24.03 6.83
N ASP A 403 -0.04 -24.47 6.36
CA ASP A 403 1.25 -24.19 6.98
C ASP A 403 1.98 -23.06 6.26
N TRP A 404 1.93 -21.88 6.87
CA TRP A 404 2.58 -20.71 6.33
C TRP A 404 4.11 -20.76 6.41
N ARG A 405 4.69 -21.52 7.34
CA ARG A 405 6.16 -21.63 7.49
C ARG A 405 6.74 -22.51 6.41
N GLU A 406 6.12 -23.67 6.15
CA GLU A 406 6.49 -24.53 5.02
C GLU A 406 6.31 -23.78 3.69
N THR A 407 5.22 -23.02 3.56
CA THR A 407 4.96 -22.20 2.38
C THR A 407 5.99 -21.08 2.21
N PHE A 408 6.41 -20.46 3.32
CA PHE A 408 7.48 -19.46 3.34
C PHE A 408 8.79 -20.06 2.85
N GLU A 409 9.20 -21.20 3.41
CA GLU A 409 10.41 -21.92 3.01
C GLU A 409 10.36 -22.31 1.53
N THR A 410 9.22 -22.81 1.06
CA THR A 410 9.01 -23.16 -0.35
C THR A 410 9.13 -21.95 -1.27
N ALA A 411 8.57 -20.80 -0.88
CA ALA A 411 8.56 -19.60 -1.71
C ALA A 411 9.92 -18.90 -1.75
N PHE A 412 10.62 -18.82 -0.61
CA PHE A 412 11.83 -18.01 -0.46
C PHE A 412 13.12 -18.83 -0.38
N GLY A 413 13.02 -20.16 -0.27
CA GLY A 413 14.17 -21.06 -0.15
C GLY A 413 14.92 -20.90 1.18
N LEU A 414 14.23 -20.48 2.24
CA LEU A 414 14.82 -20.18 3.55
C LEU A 414 13.80 -20.46 4.67
N SER A 415 14.22 -21.13 5.75
CA SER A 415 13.37 -21.31 6.92
C SER A 415 13.04 -19.96 7.58
N VAL A 416 11.94 -19.88 8.31
CA VAL A 416 11.53 -18.63 8.99
C VAL A 416 12.52 -18.26 10.10
N GLU A 417 13.05 -19.25 10.80
CA GLU A 417 14.04 -19.09 11.86
C GLU A 417 15.36 -18.54 11.31
N ASP A 418 15.89 -19.14 10.24
CA ASP A 418 17.10 -18.65 9.57
C ASP A 418 16.88 -17.25 8.98
N PHE A 419 15.67 -16.98 8.47
CA PHE A 419 15.30 -15.65 7.99
C PHE A 419 15.38 -14.61 9.11
N TYR A 420 14.77 -14.84 10.27
CA TYR A 420 14.82 -13.85 11.36
C TYR A 420 16.24 -13.60 11.86
N GLU A 421 17.07 -14.64 11.97
CA GLU A 421 18.47 -14.49 12.36
C GLU A 421 19.24 -13.63 11.33
N GLN A 422 19.16 -13.99 10.04
CA GLN A 422 19.85 -13.27 8.98
C GLN A 422 19.34 -11.85 8.80
N PHE A 423 18.03 -11.63 8.89
CA PHE A 423 17.44 -10.30 8.79
C PHE A 423 17.83 -9.41 9.97
N ALA A 424 17.93 -9.96 11.19
CA ALA A 424 18.42 -9.20 12.34
C ALA A 424 19.87 -8.73 12.15
N VAL A 425 20.73 -9.57 11.55
CA VAL A 425 22.10 -9.20 11.18
C VAL A 425 22.12 -8.12 10.10
N ALA A 426 21.38 -8.32 8.99
CA ALA A 426 21.31 -7.35 7.89
C ALA A 426 20.77 -5.98 8.34
N ARG A 427 19.84 -5.96 9.30
CA ARG A 427 19.30 -4.73 9.90
C ARG A 427 20.30 -4.04 10.82
N ALA A 428 21.19 -4.79 11.47
CA ALA A 428 22.20 -4.26 12.38
C ALA A 428 23.41 -3.65 11.66
N GLU A 429 23.55 -3.86 10.34
CA GLU A 429 24.49 -3.11 9.52
C GLU A 429 24.16 -1.61 9.60
N ASP A 430 25.20 -0.75 9.64
CA ASP A 430 25.10 0.64 10.08
C ASP A 430 23.83 1.34 9.56
N PRO A 431 23.04 1.95 10.47
CA PRO A 431 21.84 2.64 10.08
C PRO A 431 22.22 3.70 9.05
N LEU A 432 21.50 3.74 7.93
CA LEU A 432 21.71 4.81 6.96
C LEU A 432 21.54 6.14 7.70
N PRO A 433 22.52 7.05 7.65
CA PRO A 433 22.29 8.40 8.15
C PRO A 433 21.05 8.94 7.43
N LEU A 434 20.20 9.69 8.13
CA LEU A 434 19.13 10.40 7.44
C LEU A 434 19.81 11.28 6.37
N PRO A 435 19.30 11.32 5.13
CA PRO A 435 19.97 12.02 4.05
C PRO A 435 20.14 13.51 4.39
N HIS A 436 21.32 13.83 4.90
CA HIS A 436 21.75 15.16 5.29
C HIS A 436 22.62 15.71 4.17
N LEU A 437 22.61 17.02 3.90
CA LEU A 437 23.44 17.56 2.82
C LEU A 437 24.94 17.33 3.02
N ILE A 438 25.34 17.02 4.24
CA ILE A 438 26.72 16.74 4.62
C ILE A 438 26.68 15.57 5.60
N ASP A 439 26.95 14.35 5.11
CA ASP A 439 26.89 13.12 5.91
C ASP A 439 27.89 13.10 7.09
N ASP A 440 28.83 14.05 7.12
CA ASP A 440 29.92 14.13 8.12
C ASP A 440 29.71 15.17 9.24
N LEU A 441 28.52 15.80 9.34
CA LEU A 441 28.26 16.82 10.38
C LEU A 441 27.35 16.28 11.49
N ASP A 442 27.84 16.37 12.73
CA ASP A 442 27.09 16.09 13.97
C ASP A 442 26.07 17.21 14.34
N GLU A 443 25.81 18.14 13.42
CA GLU A 443 24.96 19.31 13.64
C GLU A 443 24.02 19.55 12.44
N PRO A 444 22.76 19.94 12.69
CA PRO A 444 21.80 20.22 11.64
C PRO A 444 22.24 21.43 10.82
N VAL A 445 22.14 21.32 9.50
CA VAL A 445 22.64 22.34 8.57
C VAL A 445 21.53 23.31 8.17
N LEU A 446 21.80 24.60 8.29
CA LEU A 446 20.94 25.66 7.78
C LEU A 446 21.45 26.16 6.42
N VAL A 447 20.65 25.99 5.36
CA VAL A 447 20.98 26.42 4.00
C VAL A 447 20.04 27.53 3.55
N PHE A 448 20.59 28.68 3.18
CA PHE A 448 19.83 29.77 2.57
C PHE A 448 19.88 29.61 1.05
N VAL A 449 18.72 29.54 0.40
CA VAL A 449 18.61 29.36 -1.05
C VAL A 449 17.92 30.57 -1.67
N GLY A 450 18.50 31.11 -2.74
CA GLY A 450 18.02 32.33 -3.39
C GLY A 450 18.39 33.60 -2.61
N ASP A 451 17.71 34.70 -2.92
CA ASP A 451 18.02 36.04 -2.40
C ASP A 451 17.39 36.30 -1.01
N VAL A 452 17.67 35.43 -0.03
CA VAL A 452 17.26 35.70 1.37
C VAL A 452 18.05 36.92 1.89
N PRO A 453 17.38 37.99 2.36
CA PRO A 453 18.07 39.16 2.89
C PRO A 453 19.05 38.81 4.02
N GLU A 454 20.26 39.37 3.99
CA GLU A 454 21.35 39.02 4.90
C GLU A 454 20.99 39.24 6.38
N ASP A 455 20.26 40.32 6.68
CA ASP A 455 19.76 40.63 8.02
C ASP A 455 18.79 39.56 8.54
N LYS A 456 17.88 39.08 7.67
CA LYS A 456 16.97 37.97 8.00
C LYS A 456 17.74 36.67 8.16
N ALA A 457 18.71 36.39 7.29
CA ALA A 457 19.52 35.18 7.36
C ALA A 457 20.34 35.12 8.67
N ALA A 458 20.96 36.23 9.07
CA ALA A 458 21.66 36.35 10.34
C ALA A 458 20.71 36.14 11.54
N ALA A 459 19.54 36.78 11.53
CA ALA A 459 18.55 36.61 12.61
C ALA A 459 18.06 35.16 12.74
N ILE A 460 17.82 34.46 11.62
CA ILE A 460 17.40 33.06 11.61
C ILE A 460 18.53 32.15 12.14
N ARG A 461 19.79 32.38 11.76
CA ARG A 461 20.94 31.61 12.29
C ARG A 461 21.02 31.73 13.81
N THR A 462 21.02 32.96 14.32
CA THR A 462 21.12 33.22 15.76
C THR A 462 19.96 32.59 16.52
N GLU A 463 18.73 32.71 16.03
CA GLU A 463 17.57 32.08 16.66
C GLU A 463 17.68 30.54 16.64
N PHE A 464 18.11 29.96 15.52
CA PHE A 464 18.29 28.52 15.37
C PHE A 464 19.34 27.96 16.35
N GLU A 465 20.47 28.64 16.51
CA GLU A 465 21.51 28.30 17.50
C GLU A 465 20.96 28.36 18.93
N HIS A 466 20.19 29.40 19.26
CA HIS A 466 19.53 29.51 20.57
C HIS A 466 18.54 28.38 20.82
N ILE A 467 17.76 27.99 19.81
CA ILE A 467 16.84 26.86 19.90
C ILE A 467 17.63 25.58 20.20
N GLN A 468 18.66 25.26 19.43
CA GLN A 468 19.48 24.07 19.64
C GLN A 468 20.05 24.00 21.06
N GLN A 469 20.66 25.10 21.53
CA GLN A 469 21.22 25.17 22.88
C GLN A 469 20.15 25.03 23.95
N PHE A 470 18.98 25.65 23.77
CA PHE A 470 17.87 25.54 24.70
C PHE A 470 17.38 24.11 24.85
N PHE A 471 17.13 23.42 23.73
CA PHE A 471 16.66 22.03 23.75
C PHE A 471 17.72 21.08 24.31
N ALA A 472 18.99 21.29 23.95
CA ALA A 472 20.10 20.52 24.52
C ALA A 472 20.18 20.64 26.05
N ASN A 473 20.04 21.85 26.58
CA ASN A 473 20.25 22.13 28.00
C ASN A 473 19.02 21.79 28.85
N ARG A 474 17.81 22.08 28.37
CA ARG A 474 16.57 21.95 29.15
C ARG A 474 15.94 20.56 29.03
N PHE A 475 16.00 19.99 27.84
CA PHE A 475 15.33 18.74 27.51
C PHE A 475 16.30 17.56 27.31
N GLU A 476 17.61 17.81 27.40
CA GLU A 476 18.66 16.81 27.13
C GLU A 476 18.49 16.18 25.73
N ALA A 477 18.07 16.99 24.76
CA ALA A 477 17.73 16.51 23.42
C ALA A 477 18.34 17.42 22.36
N ARG A 478 18.98 16.81 21.36
CA ARG A 478 19.58 17.48 20.20
C ARG A 478 19.11 16.74 18.96
N ALA A 479 18.71 17.50 17.96
CA ALA A 479 18.54 16.97 16.61
C ALA A 479 19.85 17.20 15.87
N THR A 480 20.36 16.14 15.25
CA THR A 480 21.64 16.12 14.53
C THR A 480 21.47 15.84 13.04
N GLU A 481 20.32 15.32 12.61
CA GLU A 481 20.20 14.69 11.29
C GLU A 481 19.14 15.35 10.40
N PHE A 482 19.15 16.68 10.32
CA PHE A 482 18.31 17.39 9.35
C PHE A 482 18.93 18.67 8.81
N THR A 483 18.60 18.97 7.55
CA THR A 483 18.94 20.21 6.86
C THR A 483 17.70 21.11 6.78
N MET A 484 17.78 22.34 7.25
CA MET A 484 16.76 23.38 7.05
C MET A 484 17.15 24.29 5.89
N TYR A 485 16.41 24.24 4.80
CA TYR A 485 16.46 25.17 3.68
C TYR A 485 15.53 26.35 3.94
N VAL A 486 16.07 27.56 3.88
CA VAL A 486 15.30 28.81 4.00
C VAL A 486 15.33 29.50 2.64
N THR A 487 14.15 29.79 2.09
CA THR A 487 14.00 30.42 0.78
C THR A 487 13.27 31.75 0.92
N PRO A 488 13.54 32.77 0.08
CA PRO A 488 12.86 34.07 0.19
C PRO A 488 11.36 33.94 -0.07
N ASP A 489 10.98 33.04 -0.98
CA ASP A 489 9.61 32.82 -1.40
C ASP A 489 9.34 31.36 -1.81
N ARG A 490 8.06 31.07 -2.08
CA ARG A 490 7.60 29.78 -2.59
C ARG A 490 8.22 29.43 -3.94
N ASP A 491 8.38 30.40 -4.84
CA ASP A 491 8.83 30.12 -6.22
C ASP A 491 10.29 29.68 -6.24
N SER A 492 11.12 30.25 -5.38
CA SER A 492 12.50 29.82 -5.13
C SER A 492 12.56 28.40 -4.58
N ALA A 493 11.63 28.05 -3.67
CA ALA A 493 11.50 26.69 -3.16
C ALA A 493 11.06 25.71 -4.27
N ILE A 494 10.10 26.08 -5.12
CA ILE A 494 9.67 25.31 -6.30
C ILE A 494 10.81 25.11 -7.28
N SER A 495 11.57 26.16 -7.57
CA SER A 495 12.68 26.09 -8.51
C SER A 495 13.82 25.20 -8.02
N THR A 496 14.05 25.15 -6.70
CA THR A 496 15.15 24.38 -6.10
C THR A 496 14.75 22.93 -5.86
N PHE A 497 13.49 22.69 -5.52
CA PHE A 497 12.95 21.37 -5.15
C PHE A 497 11.73 20.99 -6.02
N PRO A 498 11.84 20.99 -7.36
CA PRO A 498 10.67 20.86 -8.25
C PRO A 498 9.83 19.59 -8.04
N GLU A 499 10.39 18.56 -7.40
CA GLU A 499 9.71 17.34 -6.98
C GLU A 499 8.65 17.59 -5.88
N ARG A 500 8.78 18.66 -5.10
CA ARG A 500 7.85 19.01 -4.02
C ARG A 500 6.70 19.85 -4.55
N ARG A 501 5.48 19.35 -4.38
CA ARG A 501 4.25 20.10 -4.76
C ARG A 501 3.63 20.90 -3.63
N PHE A 502 4.05 20.63 -2.39
CA PHE A 502 3.57 21.30 -1.19
C PHE A 502 4.71 21.96 -0.46
N TYR A 503 4.69 23.29 -0.51
CA TYR A 503 5.45 24.15 0.39
C TYR A 503 4.40 24.81 1.24
N ALA A 504 4.39 24.44 2.50
CA ALA A 504 3.75 25.15 3.58
C ALA A 504 4.84 25.34 4.64
N CYS A 505 4.61 26.22 5.60
CA CYS A 505 5.47 26.34 6.77
C CYS A 505 5.25 25.20 7.76
N GLU A 506 5.26 23.99 7.21
CA GLU A 506 5.09 22.72 7.86
C GLU A 506 6.29 21.88 7.45
N LEU A 507 6.84 21.13 8.40
CA LEU A 507 7.85 20.16 8.03
C LEU A 507 7.25 19.10 7.14
N SER A 508 7.97 18.79 6.06
CA SER A 508 7.96 17.45 5.53
C SER A 508 9.12 16.70 6.19
N PRO A 509 8.91 16.06 7.36
CA PRO A 509 10.00 15.41 8.09
C PRO A 509 10.66 14.29 7.28
N LEU A 510 9.95 13.76 6.27
CA LEU A 510 10.30 12.59 5.46
C LEU A 510 11.78 12.50 5.02
N HIS A 511 12.52 13.58 4.76
CA HIS A 511 13.85 13.46 4.11
C HIS A 511 15.01 14.01 4.94
N GLY A 512 14.82 14.24 6.26
CA GLY A 512 15.80 15.04 7.00
C GLY A 512 15.95 16.44 6.39
N ARG A 513 14.90 16.96 5.72
CA ARG A 513 14.90 18.26 5.05
C ARG A 513 13.70 19.06 5.51
N LEU A 514 13.92 20.32 5.83
CA LEU A 514 12.88 21.28 6.14
C LEU A 514 12.98 22.45 5.16
N ILE A 515 11.89 22.82 4.51
CA ILE A 515 11.88 23.95 3.55
C ILE A 515 11.01 25.06 4.12
N VAL A 516 11.58 26.25 4.29
CA VAL A 516 10.96 27.41 4.94
C VAL A 516 10.87 28.57 3.95
N PRO A 517 9.76 28.68 3.18
CA PRO A 517 9.50 29.83 2.34
C PRO A 517 9.04 31.03 3.18
N LEU A 518 9.86 32.07 3.25
CA LEU A 518 9.65 33.21 4.16
C LEU A 518 8.38 34.00 3.88
N ASP A 519 7.94 34.09 2.63
CA ASP A 519 6.70 34.76 2.21
C ASP A 519 5.43 34.05 2.74
N GLN A 520 5.49 32.75 3.01
CA GLN A 520 4.35 31.97 3.51
C GLN A 520 4.33 31.81 5.02
N CYS A 521 5.47 31.94 5.70
CA CYS A 521 5.57 31.66 7.15
C CYS A 521 5.10 32.82 8.03
N GLY A 522 4.55 33.86 7.40
CA GLY A 522 4.11 35.06 8.08
C GLY A 522 5.27 35.83 8.70
N PRO A 523 4.97 36.87 9.49
CA PRO A 523 5.98 37.77 10.05
C PRO A 523 6.82 37.13 11.16
N ARG A 524 6.44 35.94 11.66
CA ARG A 524 7.16 35.21 12.71
C ARG A 524 7.23 33.74 12.34
N ILE A 525 8.38 33.34 11.82
CA ILE A 525 8.70 31.93 11.57
C ILE A 525 8.71 31.22 12.93
N GLN A 526 7.96 30.13 13.05
CA GLN A 526 7.94 29.30 14.26
C GLN A 526 9.10 28.29 14.23
N LEU A 527 10.34 28.79 14.24
CA LEU A 527 11.54 27.95 14.15
C LEU A 527 11.61 26.93 15.29
N GLU A 528 11.09 27.27 16.47
CA GLU A 528 11.06 26.38 17.63
C GLU A 528 10.15 25.17 17.38
N TYR A 529 8.99 25.41 16.78
CA TYR A 529 8.05 24.33 16.46
C TYR A 529 8.61 23.43 15.35
N MET A 530 9.30 24.07 14.39
CA MET A 530 9.99 23.36 13.33
C MET A 530 11.09 22.44 13.89
N TYR A 531 11.93 22.96 14.79
CA TYR A 531 12.99 22.19 15.44
C TYR A 531 12.44 21.03 16.28
N VAL A 532 11.40 21.26 17.08
CA VAL A 532 10.74 20.22 17.89
C VAL A 532 10.31 19.04 17.03
N ARG A 533 9.65 19.29 15.91
CA ARG A 533 9.19 18.21 15.04
C ARG A 533 10.34 17.53 14.28
N ALA A 534 11.42 18.25 13.95
CA ALA A 534 12.63 17.62 13.40
C ALA A 534 13.25 16.66 14.44
N LEU A 535 13.38 17.10 15.69
CA LEU A 535 13.83 16.30 16.81
C LEU A 535 12.93 15.08 17.05
N VAL A 536 11.60 15.24 17.01
CA VAL A 536 10.67 14.10 17.11
C VAL A 536 10.79 13.17 15.89
N GLY A 537 11.07 13.71 14.71
CA GLY A 537 11.38 12.94 13.49
C GLY A 537 12.56 12.01 13.66
N GLU A 538 13.64 12.55 14.23
CA GLU A 538 14.88 11.82 14.48
C GLU A 538 14.72 10.77 15.58
N LEU A 539 14.11 11.13 16.71
CA LEU A 539 13.90 10.25 17.85
C LEU A 539 12.77 9.23 17.62
N SER A 540 11.87 9.49 16.67
CA SER A 540 10.75 8.63 16.30
C SER A 540 10.50 8.71 14.79
N PRO A 541 11.31 7.99 13.98
CA PRO A 541 11.18 7.97 12.52
C PRO A 541 9.83 7.41 12.05
N LEU A 542 9.03 6.81 12.95
CA LEU A 542 7.64 6.47 12.68
C LEU A 542 6.77 7.68 12.30
N SER A 543 7.16 8.89 12.71
CA SER A 543 6.53 10.14 12.25
C SER A 543 6.79 10.43 10.77
N LEU A 544 7.91 9.96 10.22
CA LEU A 544 8.20 10.02 8.79
C LEU A 544 7.16 9.20 8.03
N LEU A 545 6.77 8.05 8.58
CA LEU A 545 5.76 7.17 7.99
C LEU A 545 4.32 7.72 8.08
N ARG A 546 4.12 9.02 8.37
CA ARG A 546 2.88 9.72 8.01
C ARG A 546 2.81 9.85 6.49
N PHE A 547 2.50 8.72 5.84
CA PHE A 547 2.10 8.72 4.44
C PHE A 547 0.95 9.70 4.28
N THR A 548 0.93 10.34 3.12
CA THR A 548 -0.03 11.32 2.60
C THR A 548 -1.48 10.78 2.48
N ARG A 549 -1.94 9.99 3.45
CA ARG A 549 -3.37 9.89 3.80
C ARG A 549 -3.80 11.25 4.35
N VAL A 550 -4.01 12.14 3.39
CA VAL A 550 -4.80 13.34 3.52
C VAL A 550 -6.21 12.85 3.93
N TYR A 551 -6.46 12.79 5.24
CA TYR A 551 -7.76 12.67 5.92
C TYR A 551 -8.32 11.31 6.39
N VAL A 552 -7.64 10.17 6.28
CA VAL A 552 -8.16 8.92 6.89
C VAL A 552 -7.45 8.65 8.21
N TYR A 553 -8.14 8.89 9.32
CA TYR A 553 -7.79 8.57 10.73
C TYR A 553 -6.55 7.68 10.86
N THR A 554 -5.37 8.30 10.88
CA THR A 554 -4.20 7.63 11.40
C THR A 554 -4.20 7.95 12.88
N GLU A 555 -4.59 6.98 13.71
CA GLU A 555 -4.00 6.92 15.04
C GLU A 555 -2.48 7.06 14.84
N ASP A 556 -1.93 8.09 15.45
CA ASP A 556 -0.50 8.33 15.39
C ASP A 556 0.19 7.11 16.01
N SER A 557 1.06 6.43 15.26
CA SER A 557 1.81 5.28 15.81
C SER A 557 2.71 5.70 16.97
N ARG A 558 2.87 7.01 17.19
CA ARG A 558 3.51 7.60 18.36
C ARG A 558 2.57 7.72 19.57
N GLY A 559 1.37 7.13 19.57
CA GLY A 559 0.43 7.16 20.69
C GLY A 559 -0.74 8.14 20.51
N PRO A 560 -1.52 8.42 21.57
CA PRO A 560 -2.70 9.30 21.47
C PRO A 560 -2.38 10.68 20.86
N ASN A 561 -3.24 11.20 19.99
CA ASN A 561 -3.04 12.49 19.31
C ASN A 561 -2.83 13.66 20.29
N TRP A 562 -3.49 13.64 21.46
CA TRP A 562 -3.29 14.66 22.50
C TRP A 562 -1.86 14.62 23.07
N LEU A 563 -1.24 13.45 23.15
CA LEU A 563 0.08 13.28 23.73
C LEU A 563 1.12 13.86 22.78
N THR A 564 1.09 13.45 21.52
CA THR A 564 2.07 13.91 20.52
C THR A 564 1.96 15.41 20.31
N ALA A 565 0.75 15.91 20.03
CA ALA A 565 0.51 17.34 19.84
C ALA A 565 0.78 18.15 21.12
N GLY A 566 0.46 17.59 22.29
CA GLY A 566 0.66 18.22 23.59
C GLY A 566 2.12 18.36 23.97
N LEU A 567 2.92 17.31 23.79
CA LEU A 567 4.36 17.32 24.05
C LEU A 567 5.08 18.30 23.10
N GLU A 568 4.72 18.30 21.81
CA GLU A 568 5.27 19.23 20.82
C GLU A 568 4.94 20.70 21.18
N GLU A 569 3.68 20.96 21.54
CA GLU A 569 3.22 22.31 21.92
C GLU A 569 3.82 22.77 23.26
N TYR A 570 3.97 21.88 24.24
CA TYR A 570 4.63 22.18 25.53
C TYR A 570 6.07 22.62 25.30
N ALA A 571 6.84 21.84 24.54
CA ALA A 571 8.25 22.13 24.30
C ALA A 571 8.45 23.44 23.53
N ALA A 572 7.62 23.72 22.53
CA ALA A 572 7.60 24.98 21.80
C ALA A 572 7.22 26.17 22.72
N ALA A 573 6.23 26.01 23.59
CA ALA A 573 5.85 27.04 24.55
C ALA A 573 6.95 27.33 25.58
N ALA A 574 7.65 26.30 26.06
CA ALA A 574 8.79 26.44 26.96
C ALA A 574 9.90 27.28 26.34
N TYR A 575 10.24 27.04 25.07
CA TYR A 575 11.19 27.88 24.33
C TYR A 575 10.71 29.33 24.23
N ARG A 576 9.47 29.55 23.77
CA ARG A 576 8.91 30.91 23.63
C ARG A 576 8.90 31.68 24.94
N ALA A 577 8.65 30.98 26.06
CA ALA A 577 8.70 31.58 27.38
C ALA A 577 10.12 32.06 27.72
N ALA A 578 11.12 31.18 27.54
CA ALA A 578 12.52 31.49 27.79
C ALA A 578 13.06 32.60 26.88
N ALA A 579 12.82 32.52 25.56
CA ALA A 579 13.30 33.49 24.58
C ALA A 579 12.75 34.91 24.82
N ARG A 580 11.55 35.03 25.40
CA ARG A 580 10.93 36.32 25.74
C ARG A 580 11.18 36.79 27.16
N GLY A 581 11.90 36.01 27.97
CA GLY A 581 12.02 36.27 29.41
C GLY A 581 10.68 36.29 30.13
N THR A 582 9.69 35.55 29.63
CA THR A 582 8.35 35.43 30.22
C THR A 582 8.21 34.13 30.99
N ASP A 583 7.36 34.12 32.01
CA ASP A 583 7.03 32.91 32.74
C ASP A 583 6.18 31.95 31.88
N LEU A 584 6.56 30.67 31.86
CA LEU A 584 5.78 29.61 31.22
C LEU A 584 4.36 29.52 31.81
N ALA A 585 4.20 29.88 33.10
CA ALA A 585 2.89 29.95 33.76
C ALA A 585 1.92 30.92 33.07
N ALA A 586 2.42 32.04 32.50
CA ALA A 586 1.56 32.98 31.78
C ALA A 586 1.01 32.37 30.47
N GLY A 587 1.80 31.53 29.80
CA GLY A 587 1.33 30.74 28.64
C GLY A 587 0.29 29.69 29.05
N ARG A 588 0.52 29.01 30.17
CA ARG A 588 -0.39 28.00 30.74
C ARG A 588 -1.79 28.56 31.01
N GLU A 589 -1.92 29.78 31.52
CA GLU A 589 -3.23 30.39 31.78
C GLU A 589 -4.12 30.48 30.53
N TRP A 590 -3.55 30.72 29.36
CA TRP A 590 -4.30 30.75 28.10
C TRP A 590 -4.93 29.39 27.81
N TYR A 591 -4.15 28.32 27.99
CA TYR A 591 -4.61 26.94 27.83
C TYR A 591 -5.66 26.56 28.86
N VAL A 592 -5.49 26.94 30.13
CA VAL A 592 -6.48 26.73 31.21
C VAL A 592 -7.82 27.38 30.87
N ARG A 593 -7.82 28.66 30.45
CA ARG A 593 -9.06 29.36 30.07
C ARG A 593 -9.78 28.65 28.92
N ARG A 594 -9.04 28.17 27.93
CA ARG A 594 -9.63 27.48 26.77
C ARG A 594 -10.13 26.08 27.14
N ALA A 595 -9.40 25.35 27.97
CA ALA A 595 -9.78 24.02 28.46
C ALA A 595 -11.14 24.02 29.18
N ARG A 596 -11.48 25.10 29.91
CA ARG A 596 -12.79 25.27 30.57
C ARG A 596 -13.98 25.29 29.59
N THR A 597 -13.74 25.60 28.32
CA THR A 597 -14.79 25.67 27.28
C THR A 597 -14.86 24.40 26.44
N ILE A 598 -13.91 23.48 26.58
CA ILE A 598 -13.84 22.25 25.80
C ILE A 598 -14.61 21.14 26.52
N SER A 599 -15.65 20.61 25.89
CA SER A 599 -16.48 19.51 26.41
C SER A 599 -15.87 18.11 26.24
N HIS A 600 -14.86 17.97 25.37
CA HIS A 600 -14.21 16.69 25.11
C HIS A 600 -13.36 16.27 26.31
N SER A 601 -13.41 15.01 26.73
CA SER A 601 -12.40 14.46 27.66
C SER A 601 -11.04 14.33 26.96
N LEU A 602 -9.95 14.21 27.72
CA LEU A 602 -8.63 13.92 27.14
C LEU A 602 -8.66 12.60 26.36
N ARG A 603 -9.39 11.60 26.85
CA ARG A 603 -9.60 10.33 26.14
C ARG A 603 -10.28 10.52 24.78
N ASN A 604 -11.31 11.36 24.70
CA ASN A 604 -11.98 11.66 23.43
C ASN A 604 -11.04 12.33 22.41
N THR A 605 -9.97 12.99 22.90
CA THR A 605 -8.95 13.60 22.04
C THR A 605 -7.84 12.65 21.62
N ALA A 606 -7.84 11.38 22.07
CA ALA A 606 -6.83 10.39 21.69
C ALA A 606 -6.78 10.11 20.19
N THR A 607 -7.91 10.20 19.49
CA THR A 607 -8.02 10.01 18.03
C THR A 607 -8.49 11.26 17.30
N GLY A 608 -8.78 12.33 18.03
CA GLY A 608 -9.30 13.60 17.48
C GLY A 608 -8.24 14.46 16.80
N SER A 609 -8.64 15.63 16.31
CA SER A 609 -7.71 16.65 15.78
C SER A 609 -8.14 18.07 16.19
N GLY A 610 -7.30 19.06 15.91
CA GLY A 610 -7.62 20.48 16.05
C GLY A 610 -7.46 21.06 17.45
N GLY A 611 -8.21 22.13 17.72
CA GLY A 611 -8.07 22.95 18.92
C GLY A 611 -8.18 22.20 20.27
N PRO A 612 -9.15 21.27 20.45
CA PRO A 612 -9.26 20.48 21.66
C PRO A 612 -8.02 19.63 21.95
N VAL A 613 -7.48 18.97 20.93
CA VAL A 613 -6.29 18.11 21.03
C VAL A 613 -5.08 18.92 21.48
N LEU A 614 -4.83 20.08 20.84
CA LEU A 614 -3.73 20.96 21.23
C LEU A 614 -3.91 21.51 22.65
N THR A 615 -5.12 21.94 22.99
CA THR A 615 -5.37 22.61 24.28
C THR A 615 -5.28 21.65 25.45
N LEU A 616 -6.00 20.53 25.38
CA LEU A 616 -5.98 19.52 26.44
C LEU A 616 -4.66 18.77 26.45
N GLY A 617 -4.09 18.51 25.27
CA GLY A 617 -2.77 17.89 25.11
C GLY A 617 -1.66 18.70 25.77
N TYR A 618 -1.62 20.03 25.56
CA TYR A 618 -0.64 20.89 26.22
C TYR A 618 -0.72 20.79 27.74
N LEU A 619 -1.93 20.91 28.32
CA LEU A 619 -2.11 20.82 29.78
C LEU A 619 -1.78 19.44 30.32
N ALA A 620 -2.06 18.38 29.56
CA ALA A 620 -1.69 17.03 29.94
C ALA A 620 -0.17 16.85 29.92
N ALA A 621 0.51 17.36 28.89
CA ALA A 621 1.97 17.37 28.79
C ALA A 621 2.62 18.17 29.93
N ASP A 622 2.11 19.35 30.25
CA ASP A 622 2.53 20.18 31.40
C ASP A 622 2.47 19.37 32.72
N ARG A 623 1.38 18.63 32.94
CA ARG A 623 1.22 17.76 34.12
C ARG A 623 2.17 16.55 34.12
N LEU A 624 2.42 15.96 32.95
CA LEU A 624 3.39 14.87 32.82
C LEU A 624 4.81 15.35 33.12
N VAL A 625 5.14 16.57 32.67
CA VAL A 625 6.43 17.22 32.95
C VAL A 625 6.58 17.57 34.42
N GLU A 626 5.54 18.10 35.08
CA GLU A 626 5.57 18.34 36.53
C GLU A 626 5.88 17.06 37.33
N ARG A 627 5.51 15.88 36.81
CA ARG A 627 5.72 14.58 37.45
C ARG A 627 7.06 13.94 37.10
N ALA A 628 7.41 13.89 35.82
CA ALA A 628 8.54 13.11 35.30
C ALA A 628 9.76 13.98 34.92
N GLY A 629 9.62 15.30 35.01
CA GLY A 629 10.61 16.26 34.55
C GLY A 629 10.51 16.56 33.06
N GLU A 630 11.16 17.65 32.63
CA GLU A 630 11.17 18.08 31.23
C GLU A 630 11.86 17.09 30.27
N PRO A 631 12.98 16.42 30.62
CA PRO A 631 13.60 15.42 29.75
C PRO A 631 12.67 14.26 29.34
N ALA A 632 11.64 13.95 30.16
CA ALA A 632 10.68 12.89 29.88
C ALA A 632 9.89 13.12 28.57
N VAL A 633 9.75 14.39 28.14
CA VAL A 633 9.08 14.76 26.87
C VAL A 633 9.71 14.03 25.68
N PHE A 634 11.04 14.04 25.59
CA PHE A 634 11.76 13.39 24.50
C PHE A 634 12.18 11.96 24.81
N GLU A 635 12.28 11.60 26.10
CA GLU A 635 12.48 10.20 26.50
C GLU A 635 11.34 9.30 26.02
N TYR A 636 10.10 9.79 26.00
CA TYR A 636 8.97 9.07 25.39
C TYR A 636 9.27 8.63 23.95
N TYR A 637 9.75 9.56 23.12
CA TYR A 637 10.07 9.27 21.72
C TYR A 637 11.24 8.28 21.59
N ARG A 638 12.29 8.41 22.42
CA ARG A 638 13.38 7.43 22.49
C ARG A 638 12.89 6.02 22.86
N LYS A 639 11.98 5.94 23.84
CA LYS A 639 11.40 4.67 24.27
C LYS A 639 10.48 4.05 23.22
N LEU A 640 9.84 4.81 22.34
CA LEU A 640 9.02 4.26 21.25
C LEU A 640 9.82 3.32 20.33
N LEU A 641 11.11 3.59 20.11
CA LEU A 641 11.97 2.77 19.24
C LEU A 641 12.26 1.38 19.81
N THR A 642 12.22 1.25 21.13
CA THR A 642 12.59 0.03 21.88
C THR A 642 11.40 -0.66 22.54
N SER A 643 10.23 0.00 22.56
CA SER A 643 9.01 -0.51 23.17
C SER A 643 8.16 -1.26 22.13
N THR A 644 7.44 -2.29 22.59
CA THR A 644 6.50 -3.05 21.76
C THR A 644 5.18 -2.30 21.52
N SER A 645 4.89 -1.28 22.33
CA SER A 645 3.70 -0.44 22.17
C SER A 645 3.92 1.01 22.65
N PRO A 646 3.13 1.97 22.16
CA PRO A 646 3.11 3.33 22.69
C PRO A 646 2.75 3.38 24.18
N ALA A 647 1.88 2.49 24.66
CA ALA A 647 1.51 2.40 26.07
C ALA A 647 2.70 1.98 26.97
N GLN A 648 3.56 1.07 26.49
CA GLN A 648 4.79 0.70 27.19
C GLN A 648 5.80 1.85 27.18
N ALA A 649 6.01 2.52 26.04
CA ALA A 649 6.88 3.69 25.95
C ALA A 649 6.41 4.81 26.90
N PHE A 650 5.10 5.05 26.95
CA PHE A 650 4.47 6.01 27.85
C PHE A 650 4.75 5.67 29.31
N ARG A 651 4.52 4.41 29.70
CA ARG A 651 4.81 3.94 31.07
C ARG A 651 6.28 4.08 31.41
N SER A 652 7.18 3.75 30.49
CA SER A 652 8.62 3.84 30.72
C SER A 652 9.10 5.29 30.87
N ALA A 653 8.52 6.23 30.13
CA ALA A 653 8.95 7.64 30.15
C ALA A 653 8.35 8.41 31.33
N PHE A 654 7.07 8.17 31.66
CA PHE A 654 6.35 8.98 32.64
C PHE A 654 6.09 8.26 33.98
N GLY A 655 6.26 6.94 34.04
CA GLY A 655 6.03 6.17 35.27
C GLY A 655 4.54 5.99 35.63
N LEU A 656 3.65 6.07 34.64
CA LEU A 656 2.20 5.81 34.77
C LEU A 656 1.63 5.19 33.49
N THR A 657 0.49 4.52 33.62
CA THR A 657 -0.29 4.02 32.48
C THR A 657 -1.10 5.14 31.83
N LEU A 658 -1.51 4.94 30.56
CA LEU A 658 -2.41 5.88 29.88
C LEU A 658 -3.74 6.05 30.64
N GLU A 659 -4.28 4.96 31.20
CA GLU A 659 -5.52 4.99 31.99
C GLU A 659 -5.39 5.84 33.25
N GLU A 660 -4.29 5.68 33.99
CA GLU A 660 -3.98 6.54 35.15
C GLU A 660 -3.82 8.00 34.71
N SER A 661 -3.15 8.27 33.58
CA SER A 661 -3.01 9.61 33.02
C SER A 661 -4.37 10.26 32.74
N TYR A 662 -5.30 9.52 32.13
CA TYR A 662 -6.64 10.01 31.86
C TYR A 662 -7.39 10.36 33.15
N LEU A 663 -7.34 9.48 34.15
CA LEU A 663 -8.03 9.73 35.43
C LEU A 663 -7.43 10.92 36.18
N GLU A 664 -6.10 10.98 36.28
CA GLU A 664 -5.39 12.09 36.94
C GLU A 664 -5.67 13.43 36.25
N PHE A 665 -5.67 13.46 34.90
CA PHE A 665 -5.92 14.68 34.15
C PHE A 665 -7.36 15.17 34.27
N GLU A 666 -8.35 14.27 34.24
CA GLU A 666 -9.76 14.66 34.38
C GLU A 666 -10.05 15.19 35.80
N ALA A 667 -9.42 14.62 36.83
CA ALA A 667 -9.49 15.15 38.19
C ALA A 667 -8.87 16.56 38.28
N TYR A 668 -7.71 16.77 37.67
CA TYR A 668 -7.07 18.08 37.56
C TYR A 668 -7.99 19.10 36.88
N ARG A 669 -8.59 18.73 35.74
CA ARG A 669 -9.50 19.61 35.00
C ARG A 669 -10.76 19.96 35.78
N ALA A 670 -11.32 19.03 36.54
CA ALA A 670 -12.44 19.31 37.44
C ALA A 670 -12.07 20.34 38.52
N GLY A 671 -10.85 20.26 39.07
CA GLY A 671 -10.31 21.25 39.99
C GLY A 671 -10.18 22.65 39.37
N LEU A 672 -9.76 22.74 38.10
CA LEU A 672 -9.69 24.02 37.37
C LEU A 672 -11.04 24.67 37.12
N ALA A 673 -12.14 23.89 37.09
CA ALA A 673 -13.49 24.42 36.90
C ALA A 673 -14.12 24.93 38.21
N ALA A 674 -13.63 24.46 39.36
CA ALA A 674 -14.09 24.89 40.68
C ALA A 674 -13.43 26.20 41.17
N GLN A 675 -12.31 26.59 40.55
CA GLN A 675 -11.58 27.84 40.78
C GLN A 675 -12.03 28.92 39.80
#